data_AF-A0A212K1Q8-F1
#
_entry.id   AF-A0A212K1Q8-F1
#
_cell.length_a   1.000
_cell.length_b   1.000
_cell.length_c   1.000
_cell.angle_alpha   90.00
_cell.angle_beta   90.00
_cell.angle_gamma   90.00
#
_symmetry.space_group_name_H-M   'P 1'
#
loop_
_entity.id
_entity.type
_entity.pdbx_description
1 polymer ?
#
loop_
_entity_poly.entity_id
_entity_poly.type
_entity_poly.pdbx_seq_one_letter_code
_entity_poly.pdbx_strand_id
1 'polypeptide(L)'
;MRIALCIYIFLYLSITVVAQNKVGRVLDGEGKSVNGISIFIPELNQGILSDKEGYFKIITDRQDYTLLLKHPEYKILQSDISEKKIDIIIKRDTFYTDNLNIKADSIIKMSITKASAYSNILKGYKSYSYTKGRLTLEEVHSFIDKIGYKLDNIFLSDYKNKPLFQELYNETEYVHPNNYTVSVLGSSGDIPETITEKSVMEVQNGSIYVDRFGKFISPLSKYAFSFYKFKYLGYYTDGQTLYHKIQIESKIKDPELLNGVLYIEDGTWAIAYASLQTNSQGLESTINIAYNELRNGVSIPVSYHSNIVFSFIGTKGTIDYSTSIKYDSISEQEIIRDNEESNINKIEYEKNAYKRDSVFWNKYRSQPIDKEIILQYNTDSISSKRTGISEYWLSKALVGGFLLGSEDSQFYLKYNGVKFIFRDYNYVDGLWIGNKFDIRYKINKKGDIEAYPYIYYATARKRILAGSDVSYNYDRKRKGQLNLSFGTRSEDFSSLSLTRYQNYFSSLFLGENYNSFYQRDFISLNNSIHINKRLKLSTSFLLEKRSGLSNYTDFNLSGRKHIKPNIFSNDRFDRTAYFIQLYYSPKSNYSITEALEMHINKVTPVFNIEYQEGFSSWQTNNSKYQKIKGGVAHSIQLDYFNWIDYKIESGVYISKRQNLHFTDYQHFGSSDLLLNLNSLFDSFLLLDNYEIQTNRYWINLFLNYSGKYVCLKYIPFLQGTPFTENIHLKTLFTPEIKSYVETGYSISFNRYFGVGFFTSFLNTKIKNVGIRFSLNLRSLDIS
;
A
#
# COMPACT_ATOMS: atom_id res chain seq x y z
N MET A 1 59.11 -30.27 35.62
CA MET A 1 58.87 -28.87 36.09
C MET A 1 58.38 -27.91 34.99
N ARG A 2 58.88 -27.95 33.75
CA ARG A 2 58.45 -27.02 32.68
C ARG A 2 57.01 -27.20 32.17
N ILE A 3 56.46 -28.41 32.20
CA ILE A 3 55.08 -28.70 31.75
C ILE A 3 54.03 -28.26 32.78
N ALA A 4 54.35 -28.40 34.08
CA ALA A 4 53.47 -27.94 35.16
C ALA A 4 53.34 -26.41 35.22
N LEU A 5 54.42 -25.69 34.87
CA LEU A 5 54.40 -24.22 34.78
C LEU A 5 53.54 -23.72 33.60
N CYS A 6 53.56 -24.41 32.45
CA CYS A 6 52.71 -24.08 31.31
C CYS A 6 51.22 -24.34 31.59
N ILE A 7 50.88 -25.40 32.33
CA ILE A 7 49.49 -25.68 32.73
C ILE A 7 48.98 -24.64 33.73
N TYR A 8 49.83 -24.19 34.66
CA TYR A 8 49.47 -23.15 35.63
C TYR A 8 49.28 -21.77 34.97
N ILE A 9 50.08 -21.45 33.94
CA ILE A 9 49.92 -20.21 33.14
C ILE A 9 48.68 -20.27 32.24
N PHE A 10 48.32 -21.45 31.69
CA PHE A 10 47.11 -21.61 30.87
C PHE A 10 45.81 -21.55 31.72
N LEU A 11 45.86 -21.98 32.98
CA LEU A 11 44.77 -21.85 33.96
C LEU A 11 44.59 -20.41 34.48
N TYR A 12 45.65 -19.60 34.51
CA TYR A 12 45.55 -18.17 34.86
C TYR A 12 45.09 -17.28 33.69
N LEU A 13 45.28 -17.71 32.44
CA LEU A 13 44.82 -16.98 31.25
C LEU A 13 43.35 -17.24 30.86
N SER A 14 42.64 -18.07 31.61
CA SER A 14 41.21 -18.36 31.40
C SER A 14 40.30 -17.60 32.38
N ILE A 15 40.62 -16.34 32.66
CA ILE A 15 39.61 -15.39 33.16
C ILE A 15 38.79 -14.96 31.93
N THR A 16 37.77 -15.76 31.60
CA THR A 16 36.69 -15.28 30.76
C THR A 16 35.99 -14.18 31.55
N VAL A 17 36.10 -12.94 31.06
CA VAL A 17 35.23 -11.84 31.50
C VAL A 17 33.81 -12.25 31.15
N VAL A 18 33.09 -12.81 32.12
CA VAL A 18 31.66 -13.07 31.98
C VAL A 18 31.00 -11.70 32.06
N ALA A 19 30.36 -11.27 30.96
CA ALA A 19 29.51 -10.09 30.94
C ALA A 19 28.56 -10.13 32.16
N GLN A 20 28.67 -9.14 33.04
CA GLN A 20 27.85 -9.09 34.24
C GLN A 20 26.45 -8.58 33.86
N ASN A 21 25.47 -9.48 33.97
CA ASN A 21 24.07 -9.11 33.84
C ASN A 21 23.62 -8.41 35.13
N LYS A 22 23.39 -7.10 35.08
CA LYS A 22 22.83 -6.36 36.21
C LYS A 22 21.34 -6.12 35.98
N VAL A 23 20.53 -6.53 36.95
CA VAL A 23 19.08 -6.32 36.93
C VAL A 23 18.76 -5.14 37.84
N GLY A 24 18.09 -4.15 37.30
CA GLY A 24 17.62 -3.00 38.06
C GLY A 24 16.10 -2.95 38.14
N ARG A 25 15.59 -2.13 39.08
CA ARG A 25 14.16 -1.89 39.28
C ARG A 25 13.89 -0.41 39.51
N VAL A 26 12.85 0.10 38.86
CA VAL A 26 12.37 1.47 39.02
C VAL A 26 11.11 1.48 39.88
N LEU A 27 11.16 2.26 40.96
CA LEU A 27 10.09 2.39 41.95
C LEU A 27 9.74 3.86 42.15
N ASP A 28 8.47 4.17 42.42
CA ASP A 28 8.07 5.49 42.88
C ASP A 28 8.38 5.71 44.38
N GLY A 29 8.11 6.92 44.87
CA GLY A 29 8.31 7.27 46.29
C GLY A 29 7.44 6.48 47.29
N GLU A 30 6.42 5.75 46.83
CA GLU A 30 5.60 4.84 47.64
C GLU A 30 6.07 3.37 47.52
N GLY A 31 7.13 3.10 46.75
CA GLY A 31 7.66 1.76 46.51
C GLY A 31 6.90 0.95 45.46
N LYS A 32 6.03 1.58 44.64
CA LYS A 32 5.32 0.91 43.54
C LYS A 32 6.16 0.92 42.27
N SER A 33 6.10 -0.18 41.52
CA SER A 33 6.78 -0.32 40.23
C SER A 33 6.24 0.67 39.20
N VAL A 34 7.15 1.27 38.42
CA VAL A 34 6.78 2.21 37.34
C VAL A 34 7.19 1.65 35.98
N ASN A 35 6.20 1.48 35.09
CA ASN A 35 6.37 0.95 33.75
C ASN A 35 6.82 2.03 32.76
N GLY A 36 7.60 1.65 31.74
CA GLY A 36 7.90 2.49 30.59
C GLY A 36 8.83 3.67 30.89
N ILE A 37 9.62 3.59 31.97
CA ILE A 37 10.60 4.60 32.32
C ILE A 37 11.87 4.36 31.50
N SER A 38 12.25 5.35 30.69
CA SER A 38 13.46 5.29 29.88
C SER A 38 14.69 5.68 30.71
N ILE A 39 15.70 4.83 30.68
CA ILE A 39 17.01 5.03 31.29
C ILE A 39 18.03 5.04 30.16
N PHE A 40 18.76 6.13 30.02
CA PHE A 40 19.83 6.27 29.03
C PHE A 40 21.19 6.06 29.67
N ILE A 41 22.04 5.27 29.01
CA ILE A 41 23.40 4.94 29.42
C ILE A 41 24.37 5.55 28.38
N PRO A 42 24.96 6.72 28.65
CA PRO A 42 25.83 7.42 27.70
C PRO A 42 27.00 6.59 27.22
N GLU A 43 27.63 5.84 28.12
CA GLU A 43 28.82 5.05 27.82
C GLU A 43 28.54 3.88 26.86
N LEU A 44 27.27 3.51 26.68
CA LEU A 44 26.82 2.45 25.77
C LEU A 44 26.04 2.99 24.56
N ASN A 45 25.78 4.30 24.51
CA ASN A 45 24.82 4.91 23.57
C ASN A 45 23.49 4.15 23.52
N GLN A 46 22.97 3.77 24.69
CA GLN A 46 21.85 2.84 24.81
C GLN A 46 20.73 3.40 25.68
N GLY A 47 19.50 3.38 25.17
CA GLY A 47 18.28 3.55 25.95
C GLY A 47 17.70 2.20 26.36
N ILE A 48 17.22 2.10 27.59
CA ILE A 48 16.58 0.91 28.17
C ILE A 48 15.27 1.31 28.84
N LEU A 49 14.23 0.50 28.69
CA LEU A 49 12.93 0.73 29.33
C LEU A 49 12.67 -0.24 30.49
N SER A 50 12.11 0.29 31.58
CA SER A 50 11.51 -0.54 32.63
C SER A 50 10.25 -1.24 32.12
N ASP A 51 10.06 -2.50 32.52
CA ASP A 51 8.84 -3.27 32.25
C ASP A 51 7.71 -2.94 33.24
N LYS A 52 6.59 -3.65 33.13
CA LYS A 52 5.39 -3.47 33.99
C LYS A 52 5.68 -3.68 35.48
N GLU A 53 6.64 -4.53 35.82
CA GLU A 53 7.10 -4.76 37.19
C GLU A 53 8.24 -3.81 37.60
N GLY A 54 8.59 -2.86 36.73
CA GLY A 54 9.63 -1.86 36.92
C GLY A 54 11.03 -2.36 36.62
N TYR A 55 11.21 -3.61 36.17
CA TYR A 55 12.53 -4.18 35.96
C TYR A 55 13.15 -3.76 34.63
N PHE A 56 14.47 -3.64 34.64
CA PHE A 56 15.30 -3.46 33.45
C PHE A 56 16.59 -4.26 33.59
N LYS A 57 17.24 -4.58 32.47
CA LYS A 57 18.48 -5.34 32.44
C LYS A 57 19.55 -4.59 31.66
N ILE A 58 20.70 -4.41 32.29
CA ILE A 58 21.91 -3.87 31.66
C ILE A 58 22.86 -5.03 31.37
N ILE A 59 23.37 -5.07 30.14
CA ILE A 59 24.35 -6.06 29.68
C ILE A 59 25.59 -5.30 29.26
N THR A 60 26.64 -5.33 30.08
CA THR A 60 27.89 -4.62 29.82
C THR A 60 29.06 -5.28 30.53
N ASP A 61 30.24 -5.15 29.94
CA ASP A 61 31.51 -5.53 30.55
C ASP A 61 32.11 -4.38 31.37
N ARG A 62 31.54 -3.17 31.29
CA ARG A 62 31.95 -1.99 32.05
C ARG A 62 31.49 -2.08 33.50
N GLN A 63 32.39 -1.76 34.43
CA GLN A 63 32.06 -1.70 35.86
C GLN A 63 31.41 -0.36 36.25
N ASP A 64 31.85 0.73 35.61
CA ASP A 64 31.32 2.09 35.82
C ASP A 64 30.48 2.55 34.62
N TYR A 65 29.30 3.09 34.90
CA TYR A 65 28.39 3.69 33.91
C TYR A 65 27.42 4.65 34.59
N THR A 66 26.94 5.63 33.82
CA THR A 66 26.01 6.65 34.30
C THR A 66 24.59 6.28 33.90
N LEU A 67 23.64 6.45 34.81
CA LEU A 67 22.22 6.23 34.53
C LEU A 67 21.49 7.57 34.48
N LEU A 68 21.04 7.96 33.29
CA LEU A 68 20.26 9.17 33.07
C LEU A 68 18.79 8.82 32.87
N LEU A 69 17.93 9.28 33.78
CA LEU A 69 16.49 9.13 33.62
C LEU A 69 16.01 10.06 32.50
N LYS A 70 15.31 9.51 31.51
CA LYS A 70 14.73 10.26 30.38
C LYS A 70 13.21 10.26 30.47
N HIS A 71 12.69 10.94 31.48
CA HIS A 71 11.25 11.13 31.66
C HIS A 71 10.94 12.53 32.22
N PRO A 72 10.05 13.31 31.60
CA PRO A 72 9.82 14.71 31.98
C PRO A 72 9.09 14.87 33.32
N GLU A 73 8.27 13.89 33.71
CA GLU A 73 7.46 13.99 34.94
C GLU A 73 8.13 13.39 36.18
N TYR A 74 9.36 12.87 36.06
CA TYR A 74 10.03 12.17 37.15
C TYR A 74 11.49 12.62 37.27
N LYS A 75 12.00 12.64 38.51
CA LYS A 75 13.43 12.81 38.81
C LYS A 75 13.91 11.68 39.70
N ILE A 76 15.17 11.31 39.55
CA ILE A 76 15.83 10.35 40.46
C ILE A 76 15.90 11.01 41.84
N LEU A 77 15.30 10.34 42.83
CA LEU A 77 15.38 10.71 44.25
C LEU A 77 16.59 10.05 44.90
N GLN A 78 16.76 8.75 44.66
CA GLN A 78 17.82 7.92 45.23
C GLN A 78 18.12 6.76 44.27
N SER A 79 19.38 6.39 44.15
CA SER A 79 19.83 5.19 43.46
C SER A 79 20.72 4.37 44.37
N ASP A 80 20.37 3.10 44.59
CA ASP A 80 21.24 2.14 45.24
C ASP A 80 21.86 1.23 44.16
N ILE A 81 23.18 1.32 44.00
CA ILE A 81 23.94 0.60 42.98
C ILE A 81 24.85 -0.39 43.70
N SER A 82 24.43 -1.64 43.75
CA SER A 82 25.24 -2.77 44.22
C SER A 82 25.81 -3.57 43.04
N GLU A 83 26.76 -4.48 43.29
CA GLU A 83 27.34 -5.32 42.23
C GLU A 83 26.30 -6.13 41.43
N LYS A 84 25.16 -6.49 42.03
CA LYS A 84 24.13 -7.34 41.40
C LYS A 84 22.77 -6.67 41.18
N LYS A 85 22.47 -5.56 41.86
CA LYS A 85 21.13 -4.94 41.88
C LYS A 85 21.21 -3.41 41.81
N ILE A 86 20.33 -2.82 41.01
CA ILE A 86 20.21 -1.37 40.84
C ILE A 86 18.77 -0.96 41.17
N ASP A 87 18.52 -0.34 42.32
CA ASP A 87 17.19 0.19 42.63
C ASP A 87 17.18 1.70 42.42
N ILE A 88 16.28 2.18 41.56
CA ILE A 88 16.09 3.61 41.26
C ILE A 88 14.73 4.03 41.83
N ILE A 89 14.76 4.93 42.82
CA ILE A 89 13.56 5.55 43.37
C ILE A 89 13.35 6.88 42.66
N ILE A 90 12.18 7.06 42.05
CA ILE A 90 11.79 8.27 41.34
C ILE A 90 10.70 9.02 42.10
N LYS A 91 10.74 10.36 42.04
CA LYS A 91 9.66 11.24 42.51
C LYS A 91 9.09 12.04 41.36
N ARG A 92 7.80 12.39 41.44
CA ARG A 92 7.21 13.30 40.46
C ARG A 92 7.90 14.67 40.54
N ASP A 93 8.19 15.24 39.39
CA ASP A 93 8.74 16.59 39.28
C ASP A 93 7.62 17.63 39.14
N THR A 94 7.88 18.85 39.59
CA THR A 94 6.92 19.95 39.50
C THR A 94 7.11 20.73 38.21
N PHE A 95 6.06 20.82 37.40
CA PHE A 95 6.02 21.71 36.25
C PHE A 95 5.73 23.13 36.69
N TYR A 96 6.52 24.08 36.21
CA TYR A 96 6.26 25.50 36.37
C TYR A 96 5.36 25.98 35.24
N THR A 97 4.26 26.62 35.60
CA THR A 97 3.42 27.34 34.64
C THR A 97 3.84 28.79 34.65
N ASP A 98 4.16 29.32 33.48
CA ASP A 98 4.62 30.70 33.38
C ASP A 98 3.43 31.65 33.19
N ASN A 99 3.41 32.77 33.91
CA ASN A 99 2.45 33.86 33.69
C ASN A 99 2.89 34.76 32.52
N LEU A 100 4.08 34.52 31.94
CA LEU A 100 4.59 35.21 30.76
C LEU A 100 3.87 34.75 29.49
N ASN A 101 3.62 35.68 28.56
CA ASN A 101 2.96 35.46 27.25
C ASN A 101 3.84 34.66 26.26
N ILE A 102 4.37 33.51 26.67
CA ILE A 102 5.15 32.61 25.81
C ILE A 102 4.21 31.98 24.77
N LYS A 103 4.51 32.20 23.49
CA LYS A 103 3.73 31.66 22.37
C LYS A 103 4.29 30.30 21.94
N ALA A 104 3.50 29.24 22.13
CA ALA A 104 3.83 27.89 21.64
C ALA A 104 4.21 27.88 20.15
N ASP A 105 3.51 28.68 19.34
CA ASP A 105 3.78 28.82 17.90
C ASP A 105 5.22 29.26 17.59
N SER A 106 5.82 30.10 18.44
CA SER A 106 7.21 30.56 18.24
C SER A 106 8.19 29.42 18.47
N ILE A 107 8.03 28.68 19.58
CA ILE A 107 8.86 27.52 19.92
C ILE A 107 8.77 26.47 18.81
N ILE A 108 7.56 26.13 18.37
CA ILE A 108 7.36 25.13 17.32
C ILE A 108 7.95 25.58 15.98
N LYS A 109 7.85 26.86 15.60
CA LYS A 109 8.52 27.38 14.40
C LYS A 109 10.04 27.23 14.47
N MET A 110 10.64 27.47 15.64
CA MET A 110 12.06 27.28 15.86
C MET A 110 12.43 25.80 15.76
N SER A 111 11.65 24.90 16.38
CA SER A 111 11.82 23.44 16.25
C SER A 111 11.67 22.96 14.80
N ILE A 112 10.69 23.44 14.02
CA ILE A 112 10.54 23.09 12.59
C ILE A 112 11.77 23.55 11.79
N THR A 113 12.27 24.75 12.06
CA THR A 113 13.46 25.29 11.39
C THR A 113 14.69 24.44 11.71
N LYS A 114 14.86 24.06 12.97
CA LYS A 114 15.95 23.18 13.42
C LYS A 114 15.79 21.74 12.95
N ALA A 115 14.57 21.22 12.81
CA ALA A 115 14.28 19.88 12.32
C ALA A 115 14.90 19.63 10.94
N SER A 116 14.79 20.60 10.03
CA SER A 116 15.45 20.52 8.72
C SER A 116 16.98 20.52 8.83
N ALA A 117 17.56 21.25 9.78
CA ALA A 117 19.00 21.22 10.05
C ALA A 117 19.44 19.87 10.64
N TYR A 118 18.74 19.35 11.65
CA TYR A 118 19.02 18.06 12.28
C TYR A 118 18.95 16.90 11.29
N SER A 119 17.93 16.88 10.42
CA SER A 119 17.83 15.90 9.33
C SER A 119 19.08 15.94 8.45
N ASN A 120 19.58 17.13 8.10
CA ASN A 120 20.73 17.27 7.22
C ASN A 120 22.08 16.91 7.87
N ILE A 121 22.20 17.06 9.19
CA ILE A 121 23.42 16.70 9.95
C ILE A 121 23.55 15.17 10.04
N LEU A 122 22.45 14.45 10.27
CA LEU A 122 22.44 12.99 10.38
C LEU A 122 22.49 12.32 8.99
N LYS A 123 23.68 12.00 8.49
CA LYS A 123 23.85 11.33 7.18
C LYS A 123 23.61 9.83 7.21
N GLY A 124 23.89 9.18 8.34
CA GLY A 124 23.52 7.79 8.55
C GLY A 124 23.78 7.31 9.97
N TYR A 125 23.21 6.18 10.36
CA TYR A 125 23.54 5.50 11.61
C TYR A 125 23.33 3.98 11.49
N LYS A 126 24.01 3.26 12.37
CA LYS A 126 23.78 1.83 12.62
C LYS A 126 23.31 1.63 14.05
N SER A 127 22.15 1.01 14.22
CA SER A 127 21.55 0.77 15.53
C SER A 127 21.00 -0.64 15.68
N TYR A 128 20.96 -1.11 16.93
CA TYR A 128 20.33 -2.35 17.33
C TYR A 128 19.12 -2.05 18.20
N SER A 129 17.98 -2.66 17.91
CA SER A 129 16.76 -2.49 18.70
C SER A 129 16.28 -3.83 19.24
N TYR A 130 16.01 -3.89 20.54
CA TYR A 130 15.27 -4.99 21.16
C TYR A 130 13.85 -4.51 21.45
N THR A 131 12.85 -5.20 20.88
CA THR A 131 11.42 -4.90 21.07
C THR A 131 10.73 -6.08 21.73
N LYS A 132 9.99 -5.81 22.81
CA LYS A 132 9.10 -6.76 23.48
C LYS A 132 7.65 -6.31 23.28
N GLY A 133 6.81 -7.21 22.80
CA GLY A 133 5.39 -7.04 22.59
C GLY A 133 4.58 -7.94 23.53
N ARG A 134 3.47 -7.42 24.04
CA ARG A 134 2.48 -8.17 24.81
C ARG A 134 1.08 -7.85 24.26
N LEU A 135 0.38 -8.84 23.76
CA LEU A 135 -1.01 -8.76 23.31
C LEU A 135 -1.91 -9.44 24.35
N THR A 136 -2.98 -8.77 24.74
CA THR A 136 -4.03 -9.36 25.60
C THR A 136 -5.38 -9.18 24.92
N LEU A 137 -6.08 -10.29 24.66
CA LEU A 137 -7.42 -10.29 24.09
C LEU A 137 -8.45 -10.30 25.22
N GLU A 138 -9.22 -9.23 25.37
CA GLU A 138 -10.24 -9.11 26.41
C GLU A 138 -11.58 -9.70 25.97
N GLU A 139 -11.95 -9.46 24.70
CA GLU A 139 -13.18 -9.93 24.09
C GLU A 139 -12.91 -10.40 22.66
N VAL A 140 -13.53 -11.50 22.25
CA VAL A 140 -13.45 -12.02 20.87
C VAL A 140 -14.86 -12.34 20.40
N HIS A 141 -15.32 -11.68 19.35
CA HIS A 141 -16.63 -11.93 18.77
C HIS A 141 -16.62 -13.21 17.92
N SER A 142 -17.72 -13.98 17.97
CA SER A 142 -17.85 -15.28 17.27
C SER A 142 -17.62 -15.22 15.76
N PHE A 143 -17.90 -14.08 15.12
CA PHE A 143 -17.62 -13.86 13.70
C PHE A 143 -16.12 -13.83 13.41
N ILE A 144 -15.35 -13.10 14.21
CA ILE A 144 -13.89 -13.00 14.08
C ILE A 144 -13.26 -14.36 14.38
N ASP A 145 -13.79 -15.06 15.37
CA ASP A 145 -13.35 -16.38 15.78
C ASP A 145 -13.53 -17.43 14.66
N LYS A 146 -14.69 -17.42 13.98
CA LYS A 146 -14.95 -18.26 12.80
C LYS A 146 -14.06 -17.93 11.61
N ILE A 147 -13.69 -16.66 11.42
CA ILE A 147 -12.76 -16.26 10.36
C ILE A 147 -11.35 -16.75 10.70
N GLY A 148 -10.88 -16.53 11.92
CA GLY A 148 -9.58 -17.02 12.40
C GLY A 148 -9.45 -18.52 12.23
N TYR A 149 -10.49 -19.29 12.58
CA TYR A 149 -10.50 -20.73 12.37
C TYR A 149 -10.43 -21.12 10.89
N LYS A 150 -11.14 -20.41 10.00
CA LYS A 150 -11.09 -20.69 8.56
C LYS A 150 -9.76 -20.33 7.90
N LEU A 151 -9.08 -19.29 8.38
CA LEU A 151 -7.84 -18.79 7.80
C LEU A 151 -6.62 -19.52 8.35
N ASP A 152 -6.56 -19.66 9.67
CA ASP A 152 -5.35 -20.08 10.39
C ASP A 152 -5.59 -21.35 11.23
N ASN A 153 -6.80 -21.92 11.21
CA ASN A 153 -7.20 -23.09 12.00
C ASN A 153 -7.08 -22.88 13.52
N ILE A 154 -7.26 -21.64 13.96
CA ILE A 154 -7.13 -21.20 15.35
C ILE A 154 -8.40 -20.47 15.79
N PHE A 155 -8.96 -20.84 16.94
CA PHE A 155 -9.96 -20.03 17.62
C PHE A 155 -9.24 -18.96 18.45
N LEU A 156 -9.45 -17.69 18.11
CA LEU A 156 -8.89 -16.57 18.89
C LEU A 156 -9.49 -16.52 20.29
N SER A 157 -10.71 -17.05 20.48
CA SER A 157 -11.34 -17.16 21.79
C SER A 157 -10.53 -17.98 22.80
N ASP A 158 -9.72 -18.94 22.34
CA ASP A 158 -8.91 -19.81 23.21
C ASP A 158 -7.78 -19.05 23.90
N TYR A 159 -7.44 -17.87 23.37
CA TYR A 159 -6.43 -16.94 23.88
C TYR A 159 -7.03 -15.74 24.61
N LYS A 160 -8.35 -15.73 24.81
CA LYS A 160 -9.01 -14.70 25.62
C LYS A 160 -8.42 -14.68 27.03
N ASN A 161 -8.03 -13.49 27.49
CA ASN A 161 -7.35 -13.21 28.76
C ASN A 161 -6.01 -13.93 28.96
N LYS A 162 -5.45 -14.54 27.91
CA LYS A 162 -4.09 -15.10 27.93
C LYS A 162 -3.14 -14.10 27.26
N PRO A 163 -2.07 -13.67 27.93
CA PRO A 163 -1.10 -12.79 27.31
C PRO A 163 -0.31 -13.55 26.23
N LEU A 164 -0.24 -12.99 25.03
CA LEU A 164 0.63 -13.44 23.96
C LEU A 164 1.84 -12.53 23.90
N PHE A 165 3.03 -13.11 23.71
CA PHE A 165 4.28 -12.36 23.74
C PHE A 165 4.99 -12.42 22.39
N GLN A 166 5.77 -11.39 22.11
CA GLN A 166 6.65 -11.29 20.95
C GLN A 166 7.96 -10.61 21.33
N GLU A 167 9.07 -11.13 20.86
CA GLU A 167 10.40 -10.54 20.98
C GLU A 167 11.00 -10.37 19.58
N LEU A 168 11.52 -9.18 19.31
CA LEU A 168 12.20 -8.84 18.06
C LEU A 168 13.56 -8.24 18.37
N TYR A 169 14.59 -8.69 17.65
CA TYR A 169 15.91 -8.09 17.67
C TYR A 169 16.33 -7.73 16.25
N ASN A 170 16.46 -6.43 16.00
CA ASN A 170 16.70 -5.88 14.68
C ASN A 170 18.00 -5.08 14.64
N GLU A 171 18.68 -5.15 13.51
CA GLU A 171 19.71 -4.20 13.11
C GLU A 171 19.08 -3.22 12.10
N THR A 172 19.33 -1.93 12.27
CA THR A 172 18.84 -0.88 11.38
C THR A 172 20.02 -0.06 10.88
N GLU A 173 20.12 0.03 9.56
CA GLU A 173 21.05 0.93 8.87
C GLU A 173 20.24 2.03 8.20
N TYR A 174 20.38 3.25 8.71
CA TYR A 174 19.75 4.43 8.16
C TYR A 174 20.73 5.22 7.29
N VAL A 175 20.24 5.70 6.15
CA VAL A 175 20.94 6.60 5.24
C VAL A 175 19.98 7.74 4.86
N HIS A 176 20.46 8.97 5.04
CA HIS A 176 19.74 10.18 4.67
C HIS A 176 19.33 10.19 3.18
N PRO A 177 18.17 10.74 2.78
CA PRO A 177 17.18 11.44 3.62
C PRO A 177 16.10 10.58 4.26
N ASN A 178 15.84 9.35 3.79
CA ASN A 178 14.73 8.51 4.28
C ASN A 178 14.90 7.04 3.84
N ASN A 179 16.14 6.52 3.81
CA ASN A 179 16.40 5.15 3.42
C ASN A 179 16.81 4.32 4.63
N TYR A 180 16.04 3.30 4.96
CA TYR A 180 16.43 2.33 5.98
C TYR A 180 16.47 0.91 5.42
N THR A 181 17.49 0.17 5.87
CA THR A 181 17.54 -1.28 5.76
C THR A 181 17.40 -1.85 7.16
N VAL A 182 16.35 -2.64 7.39
CA VAL A 182 16.11 -3.33 8.67
C VAL A 182 16.39 -4.80 8.47
N SER A 183 17.40 -5.32 9.16
CA SER A 183 17.74 -6.74 9.19
C SER A 183 17.20 -7.35 10.49
N VAL A 184 16.18 -8.19 10.37
CA VAL A 184 15.59 -8.92 11.51
C VAL A 184 16.52 -10.08 11.85
N LEU A 185 17.26 -9.93 12.95
CA LEU A 185 18.25 -10.90 13.41
C LEU A 185 17.61 -12.00 14.27
N GLY A 186 16.52 -11.68 14.98
CA GLY A 186 15.77 -12.62 15.80
C GLY A 186 14.29 -12.22 15.91
N SER A 187 13.38 -13.17 15.71
CA SER A 187 11.95 -13.02 15.97
C SER A 187 11.44 -14.27 16.69
N SER A 188 10.74 -14.08 17.80
CA SER A 188 10.15 -15.15 18.60
C SER A 188 8.82 -14.68 19.18
N GLY A 189 7.82 -15.56 19.25
CA GLY A 189 6.54 -15.25 19.87
C GLY A 189 5.34 -15.73 19.08
N ASP A 190 4.16 -15.52 19.67
CA ASP A 190 2.88 -16.07 19.21
C ASP A 190 1.95 -15.00 18.62
N ILE A 191 2.41 -13.75 18.57
CA ILE A 191 1.68 -12.65 17.94
C ILE A 191 1.87 -12.74 16.42
N PRO A 192 0.79 -12.79 15.61
CA PRO A 192 0.91 -12.89 14.15
C PRO A 192 1.67 -11.72 13.51
N GLU A 193 2.63 -12.04 12.65
CA GLU A 193 3.50 -11.09 11.93
C GLU A 193 2.73 -10.01 11.15
N THR A 194 1.59 -10.38 10.56
CA THR A 194 0.73 -9.50 9.76
C THR A 194 0.07 -8.39 10.56
N ILE A 195 -0.01 -8.54 11.89
CA ILE A 195 -0.71 -7.59 12.77
C ILE A 195 0.27 -6.55 13.31
N THR A 196 1.56 -6.89 13.51
CA THR A 196 2.42 -6.08 14.40
C THR A 196 3.81 -5.70 13.90
N GLU A 197 4.59 -6.59 13.27
CA GLU A 197 6.02 -6.33 13.03
C GLU A 197 6.24 -5.09 12.15
N LYS A 198 5.50 -4.96 11.04
CA LYS A 198 5.64 -3.83 10.12
C LYS A 198 5.21 -2.50 10.73
N SER A 199 4.07 -2.48 11.42
CA SER A 199 3.50 -1.26 12.01
C SER A 199 4.40 -0.66 13.09
N VAL A 200 4.99 -1.52 13.92
CA VAL A 200 5.91 -1.12 14.99
C VAL A 200 7.24 -0.62 14.39
N MET A 201 7.78 -1.34 13.40
CA MET A 201 8.99 -0.91 12.70
C MET A 201 8.81 0.41 11.93
N GLU A 202 7.64 0.68 11.35
CA GLU A 202 7.37 1.95 10.65
C GLU A 202 7.50 3.17 11.56
N VAL A 203 7.02 3.07 12.80
CA VAL A 203 7.14 4.16 13.79
C VAL A 203 8.58 4.25 14.30
N GLN A 204 9.22 3.13 14.62
CA GLN A 204 10.59 3.09 15.15
C GLN A 204 11.63 3.67 14.18
N ASN A 205 11.47 3.39 12.90
CA ASN A 205 12.37 3.85 11.84
C ASN A 205 11.98 5.23 11.30
N GLY A 206 10.84 5.78 11.72
CA GLY A 206 10.42 7.12 11.40
C GLY A 206 11.13 8.17 12.26
N SER A 207 11.19 9.41 11.75
CA SER A 207 11.65 10.56 12.54
C SER A 207 10.55 11.60 12.64
N ILE A 208 10.36 12.15 13.85
CA ILE A 208 9.42 13.27 14.04
C ILE A 208 9.95 14.56 13.39
N TYR A 209 11.25 14.64 13.06
CA TYR A 209 11.84 15.83 12.44
C TYR A 209 11.62 15.92 10.93
N VAL A 210 11.07 14.87 10.30
CA VAL A 210 10.70 14.89 8.88
C VAL A 210 9.20 15.08 8.72
N ASP A 211 8.79 15.41 7.50
CA ASP A 211 7.39 15.73 7.15
C ASP A 211 6.38 14.62 7.51
N ARG A 212 6.77 13.35 7.43
CA ARG A 212 5.95 12.21 7.84
C ARG A 212 6.69 11.34 8.86
N PHE A 213 6.06 11.15 10.01
CA PHE A 213 6.52 10.24 11.06
C PHE A 213 5.76 8.92 10.94
N GLY A 214 6.36 7.94 10.25
CA GLY A 214 5.65 6.75 9.79
C GLY A 214 4.46 7.15 8.89
N LYS A 215 3.25 6.66 9.22
CA LYS A 215 2.01 7.06 8.53
C LYS A 215 1.48 8.44 8.92
N PHE A 216 1.99 9.03 10.01
CA PHE A 216 1.44 10.28 10.57
C PHE A 216 2.07 11.52 9.94
N ILE A 217 1.30 12.60 9.84
CA ILE A 217 1.84 13.93 9.52
C ILE A 217 2.57 14.45 10.76
N SER A 218 3.85 14.79 10.63
CA SER A 218 4.61 15.23 11.80
C SER A 218 4.11 16.58 12.34
N PRO A 219 4.04 16.78 13.67
CA PRO A 219 3.81 18.09 14.29
C PRO A 219 4.96 19.07 14.04
N LEU A 220 6.11 18.60 13.53
CA LEU A 220 7.25 19.40 13.08
C LEU A 220 7.38 19.45 11.54
N SER A 221 6.35 19.03 10.80
CA SER A 221 6.30 19.22 9.35
C SER A 221 6.32 20.71 9.01
N LYS A 222 6.83 21.05 7.81
CA LYS A 222 6.69 22.40 7.24
C LYS A 222 5.22 22.86 7.10
N TYR A 223 4.27 21.92 7.08
CA TYR A 223 2.83 22.21 7.02
C TYR A 223 2.12 21.99 8.36
N ALA A 224 2.84 21.84 9.48
CA ALA A 224 2.24 21.51 10.78
C ALA A 224 1.10 22.45 11.20
N PHE A 225 1.25 23.76 10.98
CA PHE A 225 0.22 24.76 11.32
C PHE A 225 -1.06 24.63 10.48
N SER A 226 -1.06 23.90 9.36
CA SER A 226 -2.28 23.59 8.61
C SER A 226 -3.13 22.53 9.32
N PHE A 227 -2.51 21.65 10.12
CA PHE A 227 -3.17 20.48 10.71
C PHE A 227 -3.28 20.52 12.23
N TYR A 228 -2.40 21.26 12.91
CA TYR A 228 -2.29 21.28 14.36
C TYR A 228 -2.49 22.67 14.96
N LYS A 229 -3.02 22.69 16.18
CA LYS A 229 -2.96 23.81 17.12
C LYS A 229 -1.96 23.45 18.21
N PHE A 230 -1.23 24.46 18.68
CA PHE A 230 -0.23 24.28 19.72
C PHE A 230 -0.59 25.13 20.93
N LYS A 231 -0.48 24.54 22.12
CA LYS A 231 -0.73 25.23 23.39
C LYS A 231 0.46 25.06 24.32
N TYR A 232 0.94 26.16 24.87
CA TYR A 232 2.01 26.15 25.86
C TYR A 232 1.42 25.70 27.21
N LEU A 233 1.99 24.65 27.81
CA LEU A 233 1.53 24.11 29.10
C LEU A 233 2.46 24.46 30.27
N GLY A 234 3.66 24.98 30.01
CA GLY A 234 4.64 25.32 31.04
C GLY A 234 6.05 24.83 30.67
N TYR A 235 6.93 24.79 31.67
CA TYR A 235 8.29 24.29 31.54
C TYR A 235 8.72 23.54 32.80
N TYR A 236 9.82 22.80 32.68
CA TYR A 236 10.55 22.24 33.81
C TYR A 236 12.05 22.39 33.55
N THR A 237 12.85 22.24 34.61
CA THR A 237 14.30 22.31 34.53
C THR A 237 14.92 21.01 35.01
N ASP A 238 15.84 20.46 34.24
CA ASP A 238 16.70 19.35 34.65
C ASP A 238 18.15 19.82 34.62
N GLY A 239 18.77 19.93 35.80
CA GLY A 239 20.05 20.64 35.95
C GLY A 239 19.95 22.12 35.54
N GLN A 240 20.77 22.53 34.58
CA GLN A 240 20.78 23.89 34.00
C GLN A 240 19.92 24.01 32.74
N THR A 241 19.37 22.90 32.25
CA THR A 241 18.64 22.85 31.00
C THR A 241 17.15 23.07 31.23
N LEU A 242 16.55 23.96 30.45
CA LEU A 242 15.12 24.25 30.48
C LEU A 242 14.40 23.48 29.36
N TYR A 243 13.24 22.92 29.68
CA TYR A 243 12.40 22.18 28.73
C TYR A 243 10.98 22.74 28.71
N HIS A 244 10.48 23.09 27.52
CA HIS A 244 9.13 23.56 27.28
C HIS A 244 8.16 22.40 27.04
N LYS A 245 7.01 22.42 27.70
CA LYS A 245 5.90 21.48 27.51
C LYS A 245 4.87 22.06 26.55
N ILE A 246 4.78 21.51 25.34
CA ILE A 246 3.87 21.96 24.28
C ILE A 246 2.82 20.90 24.00
N GLN A 247 1.55 21.23 24.16
CA GLN A 247 0.44 20.38 23.74
C GLN A 247 0.23 20.51 22.22
N ILE A 248 0.01 19.38 21.57
CA ILE A 248 -0.40 19.26 20.17
C ILE A 248 -1.86 18.83 20.13
N GLU A 249 -2.66 19.57 19.38
CA GLU A 249 -4.06 19.25 19.15
C GLU A 249 -4.37 19.29 17.64
N SER A 250 -4.83 18.16 17.10
CA SER A 250 -5.30 18.06 15.72
C SER A 250 -6.51 18.97 15.49
N LYS A 251 -6.52 19.73 14.38
CA LYS A 251 -7.63 20.61 14.01
C LYS A 251 -8.88 19.85 13.55
N ILE A 252 -8.66 18.63 13.07
CA ILE A 252 -9.68 17.69 12.55
C ILE A 252 -9.34 16.30 13.06
N LYS A 253 -10.35 15.47 13.27
CA LYS A 253 -10.15 14.07 13.65
C LYS A 253 -9.79 13.26 12.41
N ASP A 254 -8.50 12.99 12.19
CA ASP A 254 -8.01 12.12 11.11
C ASP A 254 -7.04 11.07 11.69
N PRO A 255 -7.07 9.81 11.23
CA PRO A 255 -6.11 8.78 11.64
C PRO A 255 -4.65 9.11 11.32
N GLU A 256 -4.36 10.02 10.38
CA GLU A 256 -2.99 10.46 10.06
C GLU A 256 -2.50 11.61 10.94
N LEU A 257 -3.33 12.14 11.84
CA LEU A 257 -2.99 13.25 12.73
C LEU A 257 -2.74 12.79 14.16
N LEU A 258 -1.81 13.48 14.81
CA LEU A 258 -1.37 13.21 16.18
C LEU A 258 -1.96 14.24 17.16
N ASN A 259 -2.22 13.80 18.38
CA ASN A 259 -2.43 14.66 19.54
C ASN A 259 -1.36 14.34 20.58
N GLY A 260 -1.28 15.10 21.66
CA GLY A 260 -0.42 14.79 22.80
C GLY A 260 0.48 15.94 23.21
N VAL A 261 1.70 15.65 23.63
CA VAL A 261 2.63 16.62 24.21
C VAL A 261 4.06 16.39 23.73
N LEU A 262 4.74 17.47 23.33
CA LEU A 262 6.17 17.52 23.08
C LEU A 262 6.87 18.22 24.24
N TYR A 263 8.04 17.71 24.60
CA TYR A 263 8.98 18.34 25.51
C TYR A 263 10.20 18.77 24.72
N ILE A 264 10.41 20.08 24.66
CA ILE A 264 11.36 20.73 23.75
C ILE A 264 12.41 21.44 24.59
N GLU A 265 13.69 21.13 24.36
CA GLU A 265 14.80 21.80 25.02
C GLU A 265 14.93 23.26 24.55
N ASP A 266 15.07 24.19 25.49
CA ASP A 266 15.27 25.61 25.20
C ASP A 266 16.65 25.87 24.57
N GLY A 267 16.72 26.84 23.66
CA GLY A 267 17.93 27.18 22.92
C GLY A 267 18.27 26.22 21.77
N THR A 268 18.29 24.89 22.00
CA THR A 268 18.53 23.91 20.93
C THR A 268 17.27 23.69 20.09
N TRP A 269 16.09 23.72 20.71
CA TRP A 269 14.78 23.39 20.13
C TRP A 269 14.63 21.92 19.71
N ALA A 270 15.50 21.06 20.24
CA ALA A 270 15.45 19.62 20.06
C ALA A 270 14.32 19.01 20.90
N ILE A 271 13.68 17.96 20.38
CA ILE A 271 12.76 17.14 21.14
C ILE A 271 13.57 16.31 22.14
N ALA A 272 13.20 16.39 23.41
CA ALA A 272 13.75 15.58 24.49
C ALA A 272 12.83 14.39 24.82
N TYR A 273 11.53 14.60 24.69
CA TYR A 273 10.51 13.57 24.91
C TYR A 273 9.25 13.90 24.11
N ALA A 274 8.56 12.87 23.61
CA ALA A 274 7.26 13.01 22.96
C ALA A 274 6.28 11.99 23.53
N SER A 275 5.09 12.45 23.93
CA SER A 275 3.95 11.58 24.26
C SER A 275 2.87 11.86 23.24
N LEU A 276 2.70 10.96 22.29
CA LEU A 276 1.84 11.13 21.12
C LEU A 276 0.64 10.20 21.24
N GLN A 277 -0.52 10.69 20.84
CA GLN A 277 -1.78 9.97 20.91
C GLN A 277 -2.49 10.01 19.57
N THR A 278 -3.11 8.89 19.21
CA THR A 278 -3.93 8.77 18.00
C THR A 278 -5.22 8.09 18.35
N ASN A 279 -6.32 8.60 17.83
CA ASN A 279 -7.63 7.98 17.97
C ASN A 279 -8.25 7.85 16.58
N SER A 280 -8.51 6.61 16.17
CA SER A 280 -9.17 6.33 14.90
C SER A 280 -10.02 5.06 14.98
N GLN A 281 -11.34 5.21 14.80
CA GLN A 281 -12.27 4.10 14.52
C GLN A 281 -12.02 2.82 15.35
N GLY A 282 -12.02 2.95 16.68
CA GLY A 282 -11.83 1.82 17.59
C GLY A 282 -10.37 1.42 17.82
N LEU A 283 -9.41 2.19 17.32
CA LEU A 283 -8.00 2.08 17.66
C LEU A 283 -7.57 3.34 18.40
N GLU A 284 -7.13 3.17 19.65
CA GLU A 284 -6.52 4.23 20.46
C GLU A 284 -5.07 3.83 20.72
N SER A 285 -4.13 4.70 20.37
CA SER A 285 -2.71 4.44 20.58
C SER A 285 -2.06 5.60 21.29
N THR A 286 -1.24 5.28 22.29
CA THR A 286 -0.32 6.20 22.94
C THR A 286 1.11 5.73 22.67
N ILE A 287 1.95 6.62 22.15
CA ILE A 287 3.35 6.37 21.80
C ILE A 287 4.20 7.36 22.59
N ASN A 288 4.99 6.84 23.51
CA ASN A 288 5.97 7.59 24.27
C ASN A 288 7.36 7.35 23.69
N ILE A 289 8.08 8.43 23.41
CA ILE A 289 9.40 8.40 22.78
C ILE A 289 10.35 9.23 23.62
N ALA A 290 11.41 8.61 24.11
CA ALA A 290 12.49 9.32 24.78
C ALA A 290 13.61 9.60 23.77
N TYR A 291 14.13 10.81 23.78
CA TYR A 291 15.22 11.22 22.92
C TYR A 291 16.49 11.50 23.74
N ASN A 292 17.64 11.36 23.09
CA ASN A 292 18.89 11.84 23.66
C ASN A 292 19.84 12.32 22.56
N GLU A 293 20.67 13.30 22.91
CA GLU A 293 21.78 13.74 22.07
C GLU A 293 22.95 12.74 22.21
N LEU A 294 23.34 12.11 21.10
CA LEU A 294 24.48 11.17 21.10
C LEU A 294 25.78 11.85 20.68
N ARG A 295 25.74 12.66 19.62
CA ARG A 295 26.88 13.47 19.13
C ARG A 295 26.38 14.74 18.44
N ASN A 296 27.11 15.83 18.63
CA ASN A 296 27.04 17.07 17.82
C ASN A 296 25.64 17.73 17.71
N GLY A 297 24.85 17.71 18.77
CA GLY A 297 23.57 18.43 18.84
C GLY A 297 22.38 17.72 18.20
N VAL A 298 22.52 16.47 17.72
CA VAL A 298 21.42 15.72 17.10
C VAL A 298 20.73 14.84 18.14
N SER A 299 19.51 15.22 18.49
CA SER A 299 18.65 14.45 19.38
C SER A 299 17.91 13.35 18.60
N ILE A 300 18.16 12.09 18.95
CA ILE A 300 17.56 10.93 18.29
C ILE A 300 16.83 10.01 19.29
N PRO A 301 15.84 9.22 18.84
CA PRO A 301 15.09 8.33 19.72
C PRO A 301 15.99 7.26 20.34
N VAL A 302 15.90 7.06 21.65
CA VAL A 302 16.64 6.00 22.37
C VAL A 302 15.73 4.91 22.92
N SER A 303 14.43 5.20 23.03
CA SER A 303 13.43 4.20 23.42
C SER A 303 12.03 4.58 22.94
N TYR A 304 11.18 3.55 22.76
CA TYR A 304 9.78 3.69 22.43
C TYR A 304 8.93 2.83 23.37
N HIS A 305 7.86 3.40 23.92
CA HIS A 305 6.84 2.67 24.65
C HIS A 305 5.48 2.96 24.04
N SER A 306 4.84 1.96 23.43
CA SER A 306 3.55 2.10 22.76
C SER A 306 2.49 1.25 23.45
N ASN A 307 1.37 1.86 23.80
CA ASN A 307 0.17 1.16 24.25
C ASN A 307 -0.93 1.37 23.19
N ILE A 308 -1.54 0.28 22.74
CA ILE A 308 -2.56 0.27 21.70
C ILE A 308 -3.77 -0.46 22.25
N VAL A 309 -4.88 0.24 22.38
CA VAL A 309 -6.18 -0.34 22.71
C VAL A 309 -6.98 -0.45 21.41
N PHE A 310 -7.51 -1.63 21.15
CA PHE A 310 -8.30 -1.87 19.96
C PHE A 310 -9.67 -2.45 20.29
N SER A 311 -10.68 -2.04 19.52
CA SER A 311 -12.07 -2.39 19.68
C SER A 311 -12.77 -2.37 18.33
N PHE A 312 -12.97 -3.55 17.73
CA PHE A 312 -13.62 -3.68 16.43
C PHE A 312 -14.50 -4.92 16.37
N ILE A 313 -15.72 -4.76 15.83
CA ILE A 313 -16.70 -5.85 15.59
C ILE A 313 -16.89 -6.73 16.84
N GLY A 314 -17.01 -6.11 18.03
CA GLY A 314 -17.21 -6.83 19.30
C GLY A 314 -15.97 -7.60 19.81
N THR A 315 -14.81 -7.42 19.20
CA THR A 315 -13.51 -7.91 19.68
C THR A 315 -12.73 -6.74 20.27
N LYS A 316 -12.13 -6.95 21.46
CA LYS A 316 -11.33 -5.95 22.17
C LYS A 316 -10.02 -6.55 22.66
N GLY A 317 -8.97 -5.74 22.67
CA GLY A 317 -7.70 -6.13 23.25
C GLY A 317 -6.74 -4.97 23.37
N THR A 318 -5.64 -5.23 24.05
CA THR A 318 -4.55 -4.28 24.26
C THR A 318 -3.24 -4.86 23.74
N ILE A 319 -2.40 -4.00 23.19
CA ILE A 319 -1.05 -4.33 22.75
C ILE A 319 -0.08 -3.34 23.38
N ASP A 320 0.88 -3.86 24.13
CA ASP A 320 1.95 -3.10 24.76
C ASP A 320 3.28 -3.45 24.08
N TYR A 321 3.96 -2.44 23.56
CA TYR A 321 5.29 -2.55 22.96
C TYR A 321 6.30 -1.71 23.72
N SER A 322 7.44 -2.32 24.06
CA SER A 322 8.60 -1.64 24.64
C SER A 322 9.82 -1.90 23.78
N THR A 323 10.49 -0.83 23.36
CA THR A 323 11.66 -0.89 22.49
C THR A 323 12.83 -0.14 23.09
N SER A 324 13.94 -0.84 23.24
CA SER A 324 15.23 -0.31 23.69
C SER A 324 16.18 -0.23 22.49
N ILE A 325 16.86 0.90 22.30
CA ILE A 325 17.75 1.13 21.15
C ILE A 325 19.17 1.36 21.63
N LYS A 326 20.13 0.71 20.96
CA LYS A 326 21.57 0.92 21.11
C LYS A 326 22.16 1.39 19.79
N TYR A 327 22.88 2.51 19.81
CA TYR A 327 23.57 3.02 18.64
C TYR A 327 25.03 2.58 18.64
N ASP A 328 25.45 1.98 17.53
CA ASP A 328 26.82 1.48 17.35
C ASP A 328 27.69 2.52 16.65
N SER A 329 27.19 3.09 15.55
CA SER A 329 27.87 4.16 14.81
C SER A 329 26.90 5.20 14.28
N ILE A 330 27.38 6.44 14.19
CA ILE A 330 26.68 7.59 13.63
C ILE A 330 27.63 8.22 12.62
N SER A 331 27.20 8.30 11.36
CA SER A 331 27.97 8.85 10.26
C SER A 331 27.48 10.25 9.90
N GLU A 332 28.44 11.16 9.71
CA GLU A 332 28.26 12.53 9.29
C GLU A 332 28.71 12.76 7.84
N GLN A 333 29.40 11.77 7.25
CA GLN A 333 29.87 11.82 5.87
C GLN A 333 28.81 11.24 4.93
N GLU A 334 28.71 11.81 3.73
CA GLU A 334 27.83 11.27 2.70
C GLU A 334 28.26 9.84 2.36
N ILE A 335 27.39 8.89 2.66
CA ILE A 335 27.54 7.51 2.20
C ILE A 335 27.11 7.51 0.73
N ILE A 336 28.07 7.64 -0.18
CA ILE A 336 27.84 7.50 -1.62
C ILE A 336 27.51 6.02 -1.87
N ARG A 337 26.23 5.71 -2.14
CA ARG A 337 25.84 4.41 -2.68
C ARG A 337 25.93 4.48 -4.19
N ASP A 338 26.71 3.58 -4.79
CA ASP A 338 26.95 3.46 -6.24
C ASP A 338 25.72 3.06 -7.08
N ASN A 339 24.51 3.10 -6.52
CA ASN A 339 23.28 2.81 -7.26
C ASN A 339 22.18 3.80 -6.87
N GLU A 340 21.72 4.56 -7.87
CA GLU A 340 20.44 5.29 -7.88
C GLU A 340 19.25 4.30 -7.87
N GLU A 341 19.25 3.33 -6.96
CA GLU A 341 18.03 2.59 -6.63
C GLU A 341 17.22 3.45 -5.66
N SER A 342 15.97 3.67 -6.07
CA SER A 342 14.90 4.43 -5.41
C SER A 342 14.88 4.30 -3.88
N ASN A 343 14.26 5.26 -3.20
CA ASN A 343 13.94 5.18 -1.77
C ASN A 343 13.16 3.89 -1.45
N ILE A 344 13.87 2.81 -1.14
CA ILE A 344 13.31 1.50 -0.82
C ILE A 344 13.66 1.24 0.63
N ASN A 345 12.67 1.46 1.48
CA ASN A 345 12.65 0.94 2.83
C ASN A 345 12.56 -0.57 2.75
N LYS A 346 13.62 -1.27 3.15
CA LYS A 346 13.74 -2.73 3.00
C LYS A 346 13.78 -3.38 4.36
N ILE A 347 12.93 -4.40 4.54
CA ILE A 347 12.97 -5.29 5.70
C ILE A 347 13.46 -6.65 5.19
N GLU A 348 14.57 -7.12 5.73
CA GLU A 348 15.18 -8.40 5.41
C GLU A 348 15.16 -9.30 6.64
N TYR A 349 14.83 -10.58 6.46
CA TYR A 349 14.87 -11.57 7.53
C TYR A 349 16.10 -12.44 7.37
N GLU A 350 16.93 -12.54 8.40
CA GLU A 350 18.01 -13.52 8.39
C GLU A 350 17.45 -14.94 8.33
N LYS A 351 18.17 -15.84 7.64
CA LYS A 351 17.76 -17.25 7.44
C LYS A 351 17.38 -17.98 8.74
N ASN A 352 17.99 -17.60 9.86
CA ASN A 352 17.79 -18.22 11.17
C ASN A 352 17.08 -17.29 12.18
N ALA A 353 16.46 -16.19 11.74
CA ALA A 353 15.81 -15.23 12.64
C ALA A 353 14.75 -15.89 13.55
N TYR A 354 14.00 -16.85 13.02
CA TYR A 354 12.96 -17.59 13.75
C TYR A 354 13.45 -18.80 14.55
N LYS A 355 14.75 -19.11 14.51
CA LYS A 355 15.34 -20.32 15.12
C LYS A 355 16.36 -19.99 16.21
N ARG A 356 16.27 -18.80 16.80
CA ARG A 356 17.19 -18.35 17.87
C ARG A 356 16.87 -19.06 19.19
N ASP A 357 17.92 -19.41 19.92
CA ASP A 357 17.83 -20.12 21.19
C ASP A 357 17.83 -19.17 22.41
N SER A 358 17.66 -19.72 23.61
CA SER A 358 17.64 -18.94 24.85
C SER A 358 18.97 -18.24 25.15
N VAL A 359 20.10 -18.79 24.67
CA VAL A 359 21.43 -18.19 24.84
C VAL A 359 21.52 -16.88 24.06
N PHE A 360 21.05 -16.88 22.81
CA PHE A 360 20.94 -15.69 21.99
C PHE A 360 20.10 -14.60 22.68
N TRP A 361 18.89 -14.94 23.13
CA TRP A 361 18.01 -13.95 23.76
C TRP A 361 18.59 -13.41 25.06
N ASN A 362 19.19 -14.26 25.90
CA ASN A 362 19.80 -13.82 27.17
C ASN A 362 20.93 -12.80 26.97
N LYS A 363 21.60 -12.80 25.82
CA LYS A 363 22.67 -11.86 25.46
C LYS A 363 22.16 -10.47 25.04
N TYR A 364 20.96 -10.38 24.45
CA TYR A 364 20.47 -9.12 23.87
C TYR A 364 19.23 -8.54 24.56
N ARG A 365 18.55 -9.32 25.43
CA ARG A 365 17.34 -8.89 26.14
C ARG A 365 17.64 -7.74 27.11
N SER A 366 16.94 -6.62 26.97
CA SER A 366 17.07 -5.46 27.88
C SER A 366 16.11 -5.49 29.08
N GLN A 367 15.27 -6.52 29.18
CA GLN A 367 14.30 -6.76 30.25
C GLN A 367 14.42 -8.22 30.73
N PRO A 368 14.05 -8.56 31.97
CA PRO A 368 13.96 -9.95 32.38
C PRO A 368 12.82 -10.70 31.66
N ILE A 369 12.85 -12.03 31.70
CA ILE A 369 11.74 -12.87 31.23
C ILE A 369 10.58 -12.72 32.20
N ASP A 370 9.36 -12.48 31.69
CA ASP A 370 8.18 -12.46 32.54
C ASP A 370 7.88 -13.85 33.08
N LYS A 371 7.47 -13.94 34.35
CA LYS A 371 7.12 -15.22 34.98
C LYS A 371 5.97 -15.93 34.26
N GLU A 372 5.03 -15.16 33.69
CA GLU A 372 3.89 -15.67 32.90
C GLU A 372 4.36 -16.41 31.63
N ILE A 373 5.39 -15.89 30.96
CA ILE A 373 5.98 -16.51 29.75
C ILE A 373 6.53 -17.91 30.07
N ILE A 374 7.21 -18.05 31.21
CA ILE A 374 7.81 -19.33 31.64
C ILE A 374 6.73 -20.38 31.91
N LEU A 375 5.60 -19.98 32.49
CA LEU A 375 4.47 -20.88 32.77
C LEU A 375 3.79 -21.35 31.48
N GLN A 376 3.72 -20.49 30.46
CA GLN A 376 3.11 -20.81 29.17
C GLN A 376 4.01 -21.71 28.29
N TYR A 377 5.33 -21.46 28.26
CA TYR A 377 6.28 -22.32 27.53
C TYR A 377 6.30 -23.77 28.05
N ASN A 378 5.97 -23.98 29.33
CA ASN A 378 5.90 -25.32 29.92
C ASN A 378 4.58 -26.04 29.63
N THR A 379 3.56 -25.34 29.10
CA THR A 379 2.21 -25.89 28.93
C THR A 379 1.78 -26.12 27.49
N ASP A 380 2.34 -25.41 26.49
CA ASP A 380 1.91 -25.57 25.10
C ASP A 380 3.07 -25.47 24.08
N SER A 381 3.26 -26.53 23.29
CA SER A 381 4.16 -26.56 22.13
C SER A 381 3.37 -26.25 20.85
N ILE A 382 3.00 -24.98 20.67
CA ILE A 382 2.25 -24.57 19.48
C ILE A 382 3.24 -24.24 18.35
N SER A 383 3.67 -25.28 17.63
CA SER A 383 4.22 -25.10 16.28
C SER A 383 3.06 -25.05 15.28
N SER A 384 2.74 -23.85 14.78
CA SER A 384 1.70 -23.68 13.77
C SER A 384 2.18 -24.19 12.41
N LYS A 385 1.79 -25.42 12.05
CA LYS A 385 1.79 -25.86 10.66
C LYS A 385 0.68 -25.11 9.92
N ARG A 386 1.06 -24.09 9.15
CA ARG A 386 0.16 -23.45 8.18
C ARG A 386 -0.25 -24.47 7.12
N THR A 387 -1.51 -24.90 7.12
CA THR A 387 -2.11 -25.61 5.99
C THR A 387 -2.76 -24.60 5.05
N GLY A 388 -2.40 -24.64 3.77
CA GLY A 388 -2.91 -23.68 2.78
C GLY A 388 -4.39 -23.93 2.47
N ILE A 389 -5.16 -22.85 2.30
CA ILE A 389 -6.57 -22.81 1.85
C ILE A 389 -6.79 -23.57 0.50
N SER A 390 -5.72 -23.88 -0.22
CA SER A 390 -5.69 -24.61 -1.50
C SER A 390 -5.96 -26.12 -1.42
N GLU A 391 -6.10 -26.72 -0.23
CA GLU A 391 -6.33 -28.17 -0.11
C GLU A 391 -7.81 -28.59 -0.22
N TYR A 392 -8.76 -27.66 -0.16
CA TYR A 392 -10.19 -27.98 -0.23
C TYR A 392 -10.69 -28.23 -1.67
N TRP A 393 -11.53 -29.25 -1.86
CA TRP A 393 -12.04 -29.62 -3.19
C TRP A 393 -12.91 -28.51 -3.84
N LEU A 394 -13.68 -27.77 -3.04
CA LEU A 394 -14.49 -26.63 -3.50
C LEU A 394 -13.63 -25.46 -4.00
N SER A 395 -12.49 -25.18 -3.35
CA SER A 395 -11.60 -24.10 -3.79
C SER A 395 -10.92 -24.46 -5.11
N LYS A 396 -10.47 -25.72 -5.28
CA LYS A 396 -9.97 -26.24 -6.56
C LYS A 396 -11.04 -26.21 -7.66
N ALA A 397 -12.29 -26.52 -7.36
CA ALA A 397 -13.38 -26.44 -8.34
C ALA A 397 -13.66 -24.99 -8.79
N LEU A 398 -13.65 -24.02 -7.85
CA LEU A 398 -13.96 -22.62 -8.15
C LEU A 398 -12.82 -21.88 -8.86
N VAL A 399 -11.58 -22.05 -8.38
CA VAL A 399 -10.40 -21.28 -8.81
C VAL A 399 -9.56 -22.05 -9.84
N GLY A 400 -9.81 -23.35 -9.98
CA GLY A 400 -9.05 -24.22 -10.85
C GLY A 400 -7.84 -24.86 -10.14
N GLY A 401 -7.05 -25.61 -10.90
CA GLY A 401 -5.92 -26.36 -10.37
C GLY A 401 -4.92 -26.75 -11.45
N PHE A 402 -3.75 -27.22 -11.01
CA PHE A 402 -2.72 -27.73 -11.90
C PHE A 402 -3.14 -29.10 -12.44
N LEU A 403 -3.19 -29.24 -13.76
CA LEU A 403 -3.30 -30.52 -14.44
C LEU A 403 -1.92 -31.19 -14.52
N LEU A 404 -0.87 -30.41 -14.74
CA LEU A 404 0.53 -30.84 -14.79
C LEU A 404 1.42 -29.77 -14.15
N GLY A 405 2.43 -30.18 -13.39
CA GLY A 405 3.39 -29.29 -12.75
C GLY A 405 2.83 -28.53 -11.52
N SER A 406 3.56 -27.50 -11.10
CA SER A 406 3.23 -26.58 -10.00
C SER A 406 3.75 -25.18 -10.33
N GLU A 407 3.47 -24.16 -9.51
CA GLU A 407 3.95 -22.80 -9.77
C GLU A 407 5.49 -22.71 -9.92
N ASP A 408 6.22 -23.59 -9.24
CA ASP A 408 7.67 -23.64 -9.27
C ASP A 408 8.25 -24.43 -10.44
N SER A 409 7.47 -25.32 -11.08
CA SER A 409 7.98 -26.16 -12.16
C SER A 409 8.38 -25.34 -13.41
N GLN A 410 9.29 -25.90 -14.21
CA GLN A 410 9.69 -25.28 -15.48
C GLN A 410 8.54 -25.23 -16.48
N PHE A 411 7.65 -26.23 -16.43
CA PHE A 411 6.44 -26.30 -17.22
C PHE A 411 5.27 -26.55 -16.28
N TYR A 412 4.18 -25.80 -16.44
CA TYR A 412 2.90 -26.17 -15.85
C TYR A 412 1.75 -25.98 -16.83
N LEU A 413 0.70 -26.75 -16.61
CA LEU A 413 -0.61 -26.62 -17.24
C LEU A 413 -1.65 -26.49 -16.13
N LYS A 414 -2.43 -25.41 -16.16
CA LYS A 414 -3.49 -25.11 -15.21
C LYS A 414 -4.82 -24.91 -15.94
N TYR A 415 -5.89 -25.46 -15.38
CA TYR A 415 -7.27 -25.14 -15.80
C TYR A 415 -7.85 -24.10 -14.86
N ASN A 416 -8.75 -23.24 -15.34
CA ASN A 416 -9.19 -22.06 -14.59
C ASN A 416 -10.55 -22.21 -13.90
N GLY A 417 -10.89 -23.39 -13.38
CA GLY A 417 -12.08 -23.60 -12.53
C GLY A 417 -13.43 -23.27 -13.20
N VAL A 418 -14.51 -23.30 -12.41
CA VAL A 418 -15.89 -23.14 -12.90
C VAL A 418 -16.17 -21.75 -13.46
N LYS A 419 -15.50 -20.70 -12.96
CA LYS A 419 -15.67 -19.32 -13.46
C LYS A 419 -15.44 -19.21 -14.97
N PHE A 420 -14.46 -19.93 -15.50
CA PHE A 420 -14.13 -19.90 -16.92
C PHE A 420 -14.90 -20.94 -17.75
N ILE A 421 -15.79 -21.72 -17.12
CA ILE A 421 -16.70 -22.63 -17.81
C ILE A 421 -17.85 -21.86 -18.45
N PHE A 422 -18.46 -20.95 -17.69
CA PHE A 422 -19.56 -20.09 -18.13
C PHE A 422 -19.09 -18.64 -18.29
N ARG A 423 -18.29 -18.41 -19.34
CA ARG A 423 -17.54 -17.16 -19.49
C ARG A 423 -18.42 -15.94 -19.79
N ASP A 424 -19.41 -16.10 -20.67
CA ASP A 424 -20.19 -15.01 -21.22
C ASP A 424 -21.59 -15.51 -21.65
N TYR A 425 -22.55 -14.59 -21.71
CA TYR A 425 -23.85 -14.80 -22.34
C TYR A 425 -24.32 -13.51 -23.00
N ASN A 426 -24.85 -13.62 -24.22
CA ASN A 426 -25.47 -12.52 -24.94
C ASN A 426 -26.46 -13.07 -25.98
N TYR A 427 -27.35 -12.24 -26.52
CA TYR A 427 -28.39 -12.68 -27.47
C TYR A 427 -27.85 -13.13 -28.83
N VAL A 428 -26.59 -12.83 -29.14
CA VAL A 428 -25.93 -13.29 -30.36
C VAL A 428 -25.42 -14.71 -30.19
N ASP A 429 -24.60 -14.96 -29.15
CA ASP A 429 -23.91 -16.23 -28.92
C ASP A 429 -24.69 -17.25 -28.09
N GLY A 430 -25.66 -16.81 -27.29
CA GLY A 430 -26.18 -17.60 -26.19
C GLY A 430 -25.12 -17.76 -25.10
N LEU A 431 -25.17 -18.89 -24.40
CA LEU A 431 -24.24 -19.22 -23.33
C LEU A 431 -22.92 -19.73 -23.92
N TRP A 432 -21.80 -19.21 -23.42
CA TRP A 432 -20.48 -19.73 -23.75
C TRP A 432 -20.15 -20.87 -22.78
N ILE A 433 -20.02 -22.09 -23.31
CA ILE A 433 -19.64 -23.27 -22.52
C ILE A 433 -18.27 -23.73 -22.97
N GLY A 434 -17.27 -23.75 -22.08
CA GLY A 434 -15.92 -24.13 -22.48
C GLY A 434 -14.90 -24.01 -21.37
N ASN A 435 -13.65 -23.72 -21.72
CA ASN A 435 -12.64 -23.37 -20.72
C ASN A 435 -11.49 -22.58 -21.35
N LYS A 436 -10.70 -21.93 -20.49
CA LYS A 436 -9.44 -21.28 -20.82
C LYS A 436 -8.36 -21.94 -19.96
N PHE A 437 -7.26 -22.33 -20.58
CA PHE A 437 -6.12 -22.93 -19.88
C PHE A 437 -4.98 -21.93 -19.74
N ASP A 438 -4.11 -22.18 -18.78
CA ASP A 438 -2.86 -21.44 -18.57
C ASP A 438 -1.70 -22.43 -18.73
N ILE A 439 -0.83 -22.14 -19.69
CA ILE A 439 0.37 -22.91 -20.00
C ILE A 439 1.55 -21.98 -19.82
N ARG A 440 2.48 -22.33 -18.92
CA ARG A 440 3.73 -21.58 -18.76
C ARG A 440 4.93 -22.49 -18.99
N TYR A 441 5.92 -21.98 -19.70
CA TYR A 441 7.22 -22.59 -19.89
C TYR A 441 8.34 -21.59 -19.55
N LYS A 442 9.11 -21.87 -18.50
CA LYS A 442 10.22 -21.03 -18.02
C LYS A 442 11.49 -21.32 -18.81
N ILE A 443 11.99 -20.34 -19.56
CA ILE A 443 13.24 -20.43 -20.31
C ILE A 443 14.40 -19.94 -19.39
N ASN A 444 14.77 -20.75 -18.41
CA ASN A 444 15.87 -20.50 -17.46
C ASN A 444 15.86 -19.05 -16.90
N LYS A 445 17.04 -18.41 -16.74
CA LYS A 445 17.15 -17.01 -16.26
C LYS A 445 16.79 -15.95 -17.32
N LYS A 446 16.52 -16.33 -18.58
CA LYS A 446 16.45 -15.40 -19.72
C LYS A 446 15.03 -14.93 -20.06
N GLY A 447 14.00 -15.68 -19.69
CA GLY A 447 12.60 -15.30 -19.97
C GLY A 447 11.62 -16.43 -19.71
N ASP A 448 10.39 -16.24 -20.13
CA ASP A 448 9.29 -17.19 -20.02
C ASP A 448 8.35 -17.03 -21.22
N ILE A 449 7.72 -18.15 -21.59
CA ILE A 449 6.63 -18.20 -22.56
C ILE A 449 5.37 -18.59 -21.79
N GLU A 450 4.33 -17.81 -22.00
CA GLU A 450 3.00 -18.04 -21.44
C GLU A 450 2.01 -18.16 -22.61
N ALA A 451 1.14 -19.15 -22.55
CA ALA A 451 0.11 -19.36 -23.55
C ALA A 451 -1.23 -19.60 -22.86
N TYR A 452 -2.26 -18.94 -23.37
CA TYR A 452 -3.60 -18.96 -22.81
C TYR A 452 -4.63 -19.46 -23.82
N PRO A 453 -4.57 -20.75 -24.22
CA PRO A 453 -5.53 -21.28 -25.17
C PRO A 453 -6.92 -21.32 -24.57
N TYR A 454 -7.92 -20.99 -25.38
CA TYR A 454 -9.32 -21.05 -25.01
C TYR A 454 -10.13 -21.79 -26.06
N ILE A 455 -11.15 -22.50 -25.59
CA ILE A 455 -12.13 -23.17 -26.44
C ILE A 455 -13.51 -23.04 -25.79
N TYR A 456 -14.45 -22.50 -26.55
CA TYR A 456 -15.82 -22.24 -26.11
C TYR A 456 -16.82 -22.65 -27.19
N TYR A 457 -17.94 -23.21 -26.78
CA TYR A 457 -19.10 -23.44 -27.64
C TYR A 457 -20.16 -22.38 -27.35
N ALA A 458 -20.52 -21.60 -28.38
CA ALA A 458 -21.60 -20.62 -28.33
C ALA A 458 -22.93 -21.31 -28.65
N THR A 459 -23.80 -21.45 -27.66
CA THR A 459 -24.99 -22.32 -27.76
C THR A 459 -26.04 -21.83 -28.77
N ALA A 460 -26.25 -20.52 -28.93
CA ALA A 460 -27.25 -20.00 -29.87
C ALA A 460 -26.75 -20.06 -31.32
N ARG A 461 -25.49 -19.69 -31.58
CA ARG A 461 -24.87 -19.79 -32.91
C ARG A 461 -24.46 -21.20 -33.30
N LYS A 462 -24.46 -22.14 -32.35
CA LYS A 462 -23.95 -23.52 -32.52
C LYS A 462 -22.54 -23.55 -33.10
N ARG A 463 -21.67 -22.65 -32.63
CA ARG A 463 -20.33 -22.42 -33.19
C ARG A 463 -19.25 -22.57 -32.12
N ILE A 464 -18.12 -23.18 -32.51
CA ILE A 464 -16.92 -23.23 -31.67
C ILE A 464 -16.11 -21.94 -31.85
N LEU A 465 -15.74 -21.33 -30.74
CA LEU A 465 -14.86 -20.19 -30.61
C LEU A 465 -13.57 -20.65 -29.94
N ALA A 466 -12.47 -20.64 -30.68
CA ALA A 466 -11.18 -21.08 -30.20
C ALA A 466 -10.06 -20.12 -30.60
N GLY A 467 -9.02 -20.07 -29.79
CA GLY A 467 -7.86 -19.22 -30.01
C GLY A 467 -6.83 -19.36 -28.91
N SER A 468 -5.77 -18.57 -28.99
CA SER A 468 -4.74 -18.50 -27.96
C SER A 468 -4.11 -17.12 -27.93
N ASP A 469 -3.73 -16.69 -26.73
CA ASP A 469 -2.86 -15.54 -26.49
C ASP A 469 -1.51 -16.08 -26.01
N VAL A 470 -0.44 -15.83 -26.76
CA VAL A 470 0.91 -16.30 -26.47
C VAL A 470 1.80 -15.09 -26.18
N SER A 471 2.35 -15.03 -24.97
CA SER A 471 3.27 -14.01 -24.50
C SER A 471 4.68 -14.60 -24.41
N TYR A 472 5.66 -13.92 -25.02
CA TYR A 472 7.06 -14.25 -24.92
C TYR A 472 7.84 -13.07 -24.33
N ASN A 473 8.32 -13.26 -23.11
CA ASN A 473 9.15 -12.30 -22.39
C ASN A 473 10.62 -12.49 -22.81
N TYR A 474 11.02 -11.82 -23.89
CA TYR A 474 12.34 -12.02 -24.51
C TYR A 474 13.48 -11.19 -23.89
N ASP A 475 13.16 -10.12 -23.15
CA ASP A 475 14.17 -9.28 -22.49
C ASP A 475 13.68 -8.76 -21.13
N ARG A 476 14.08 -9.43 -20.05
CA ARG A 476 13.65 -9.04 -18.69
C ARG A 476 14.19 -7.69 -18.25
N LYS A 477 15.39 -7.27 -18.70
CA LYS A 477 16.00 -5.98 -18.29
C LYS A 477 15.25 -4.80 -18.91
N ARG A 478 14.86 -4.91 -20.18
CA ARG A 478 14.09 -3.87 -20.89
C ARG A 478 12.58 -4.10 -20.83
N LYS A 479 12.11 -5.06 -20.03
CA LYS A 479 10.71 -5.51 -19.96
C LYS A 479 10.13 -5.70 -21.39
N GLY A 480 10.91 -6.36 -22.27
CA GLY A 480 10.57 -6.63 -23.66
C GLY A 480 9.65 -7.83 -23.77
N GLN A 481 8.45 -7.62 -24.32
CA GLN A 481 7.40 -8.62 -24.44
C GLN A 481 6.87 -8.66 -25.87
N LEU A 482 6.71 -9.86 -26.42
CA LEU A 482 6.06 -10.12 -27.70
C LEU A 482 4.79 -10.94 -27.45
N ASN A 483 3.63 -10.38 -27.80
CA ASN A 483 2.33 -11.01 -27.64
C ASN A 483 1.75 -11.35 -29.03
N LEU A 484 1.58 -12.65 -29.30
CA LEU A 484 0.88 -13.15 -30.47
C LEU A 484 -0.49 -13.67 -30.03
N SER A 485 -1.56 -13.07 -30.54
CA SER A 485 -2.92 -13.55 -30.31
C SER A 485 -3.58 -13.93 -31.62
N PHE A 486 -4.28 -15.06 -31.64
CA PHE A 486 -5.01 -15.51 -32.82
C PHE A 486 -6.25 -16.30 -32.42
N GLY A 487 -7.26 -16.33 -33.28
CA GLY A 487 -8.45 -17.13 -33.08
C GLY A 487 -9.73 -16.48 -33.60
N THR A 488 -10.86 -17.00 -33.13
CA THR A 488 -12.20 -16.50 -33.46
C THR A 488 -12.95 -16.14 -32.18
N ARG A 489 -13.53 -14.94 -32.12
CA ARG A 489 -14.33 -14.48 -30.98
C ARG A 489 -15.42 -13.51 -31.42
N SER A 490 -16.52 -13.45 -30.66
CA SER A 490 -17.45 -12.31 -30.75
C SER A 490 -16.88 -11.15 -29.95
N GLU A 491 -16.94 -9.95 -30.48
CA GLU A 491 -16.38 -8.74 -29.85
C GLU A 491 -17.34 -7.58 -29.96
N ASP A 492 -17.28 -6.70 -28.98
CA ASP A 492 -18.11 -5.50 -28.92
C ASP A 492 -17.61 -4.46 -29.94
N PHE A 493 -18.52 -3.76 -30.60
CA PHE A 493 -18.22 -2.58 -31.42
C PHE A 493 -17.52 -1.44 -30.64
N SER A 494 -17.78 -1.29 -29.33
CA SER A 494 -17.13 -0.30 -28.45
C SER A 494 -16.53 -0.97 -27.21
N SER A 495 -15.30 -1.47 -27.35
CA SER A 495 -14.61 -2.19 -26.26
C SER A 495 -14.22 -1.32 -25.05
N LEU A 496 -14.27 0.01 -25.18
CA LEU A 496 -13.87 0.96 -24.14
C LEU A 496 -14.97 1.26 -23.13
N SER A 497 -16.23 0.95 -23.46
CA SER A 497 -17.40 1.49 -22.79
C SER A 497 -18.00 0.56 -21.74
N LEU A 498 -18.54 -0.60 -22.10
CA LEU A 498 -19.29 -1.43 -21.15
C LEU A 498 -18.71 -2.85 -21.12
N THR A 499 -18.44 -3.37 -19.92
CA THR A 499 -17.77 -4.67 -19.81
C THR A 499 -18.68 -5.80 -20.28
N ARG A 500 -18.08 -6.86 -20.84
CA ARG A 500 -18.85 -8.06 -21.26
C ARG A 500 -19.57 -8.71 -20.07
N TYR A 501 -18.98 -8.67 -18.87
CA TYR A 501 -19.63 -9.18 -17.66
C TYR A 501 -20.88 -8.38 -17.27
N GLN A 502 -20.86 -7.05 -17.41
CA GLN A 502 -22.07 -6.24 -17.21
C GLN A 502 -23.14 -6.59 -18.25
N ASN A 503 -22.77 -6.68 -19.53
CA ASN A 503 -23.72 -7.05 -20.57
C ASN A 503 -24.26 -8.48 -20.39
N TYR A 504 -23.43 -9.42 -19.93
CA TYR A 504 -23.86 -10.76 -19.55
C TYR A 504 -24.95 -10.67 -18.49
N PHE A 505 -24.63 -10.05 -17.34
CA PHE A 505 -25.59 -9.96 -16.24
C PHE A 505 -26.90 -9.28 -16.67
N SER A 506 -26.82 -8.15 -17.38
CA SER A 506 -28.01 -7.42 -17.85
C SER A 506 -28.82 -8.23 -18.87
N SER A 507 -28.17 -8.92 -19.81
CA SER A 507 -28.86 -9.72 -20.83
C SER A 507 -29.57 -10.92 -20.22
N LEU A 508 -28.89 -11.67 -19.34
CA LEU A 508 -29.46 -12.89 -18.76
C LEU A 508 -30.52 -12.58 -17.69
N PHE A 509 -30.25 -11.66 -16.76
CA PHE A 509 -31.09 -11.45 -15.58
C PHE A 509 -32.09 -10.29 -15.73
N LEU A 510 -31.77 -9.26 -16.53
CA LEU A 510 -32.61 -8.07 -16.67
C LEU A 510 -33.31 -7.98 -18.04
N GLY A 511 -32.96 -8.85 -18.99
CA GLY A 511 -33.51 -8.81 -20.34
C GLY A 511 -33.04 -7.61 -21.17
N GLU A 512 -31.87 -7.03 -20.85
CA GLU A 512 -31.36 -5.80 -21.47
C GLU A 512 -29.95 -6.00 -22.06
N ASN A 513 -29.80 -5.77 -23.36
CA ASN A 513 -28.52 -5.78 -24.05
C ASN A 513 -28.02 -4.37 -24.34
N TYR A 514 -26.84 -4.05 -23.78
CA TYR A 514 -26.17 -2.76 -23.96
C TYR A 514 -25.00 -2.85 -24.94
N ASN A 515 -24.46 -4.05 -25.16
CA ASN A 515 -23.38 -4.28 -26.10
C ASN A 515 -23.94 -4.92 -27.37
N SER A 516 -23.39 -4.50 -28.50
CA SER A 516 -23.60 -5.08 -29.80
C SER A 516 -22.33 -5.78 -30.26
N PHE A 517 -22.48 -6.94 -30.88
CA PHE A 517 -21.35 -7.84 -31.16
C PHE A 517 -21.14 -8.08 -32.66
N TYR A 518 -19.88 -8.23 -33.05
CA TYR A 518 -19.49 -8.74 -34.36
C TYR A 518 -18.54 -9.92 -34.20
N GLN A 519 -18.46 -10.78 -35.21
CA GLN A 519 -17.48 -11.87 -35.24
C GLN A 519 -16.14 -11.34 -35.73
N ARG A 520 -15.09 -11.67 -34.99
CA ARG A 520 -13.71 -11.32 -35.29
C ARG A 520 -12.87 -12.60 -35.40
N ASP A 521 -12.41 -12.88 -36.62
CA ASP A 521 -11.39 -13.91 -36.87
C ASP A 521 -10.07 -13.18 -37.12
N PHE A 522 -9.09 -13.35 -36.24
CA PHE A 522 -7.95 -12.43 -36.17
C PHE A 522 -6.61 -13.12 -35.94
N ILE A 523 -5.57 -12.42 -36.36
CA ILE A 523 -4.17 -12.58 -35.95
C ILE A 523 -3.68 -11.19 -35.54
N SER A 524 -3.12 -11.07 -34.34
CA SER A 524 -2.52 -9.84 -33.83
C SER A 524 -1.14 -10.11 -33.28
N LEU A 525 -0.17 -9.33 -33.70
CA LEU A 525 1.19 -9.35 -33.19
C LEU A 525 1.46 -8.02 -32.49
N ASN A 526 1.75 -8.04 -31.20
CA ASN A 526 2.04 -6.85 -30.40
C ASN A 526 3.43 -6.98 -29.79
N ASN A 527 4.28 -5.98 -29.95
CA ASN A 527 5.57 -5.89 -29.30
C ASN A 527 5.62 -4.66 -28.40
N SER A 528 6.11 -4.81 -27.18
CA SER A 528 6.33 -3.71 -26.25
C SER A 528 7.72 -3.82 -25.65
N ILE A 529 8.46 -2.72 -25.65
CA ILE A 529 9.82 -2.66 -25.09
C ILE A 529 10.11 -1.29 -24.47
N HIS A 530 10.81 -1.28 -23.34
CA HIS A 530 11.39 -0.05 -22.81
C HIS A 530 12.73 0.19 -23.49
N ILE A 531 12.81 1.26 -24.29
CA ILE A 531 14.07 1.69 -24.91
C ILE A 531 15.03 2.15 -23.81
N ASN A 532 14.50 2.88 -22.82
CA ASN A 532 15.16 3.25 -21.57
C ASN A 532 14.11 3.47 -20.47
N LYS A 533 14.51 3.92 -19.27
CA LYS A 533 13.60 4.18 -18.14
C LYS A 533 12.49 5.21 -18.45
N ARG A 534 12.67 6.07 -19.46
CA ARG A 534 11.80 7.21 -19.79
C ARG A 534 10.98 7.03 -21.07
N LEU A 535 11.30 6.03 -21.90
CA LEU A 535 10.71 5.82 -23.22
C LEU A 535 10.29 4.36 -23.40
N LYS A 536 9.01 4.15 -23.73
CA LYS A 536 8.43 2.85 -24.05
C LYS A 536 7.85 2.91 -25.45
N LEU A 537 8.23 1.94 -26.26
CA LEU A 537 7.71 1.76 -27.61
C LEU A 537 6.78 0.56 -27.60
N SER A 538 5.61 0.73 -28.21
CA SER A 538 4.67 -0.35 -28.49
C SER A 538 4.32 -0.34 -29.97
N THR A 539 4.45 -1.50 -30.60
CA THR A 539 4.11 -1.70 -32.01
C THR A 539 3.13 -2.85 -32.13
N SER A 540 2.15 -2.69 -33.00
CA SER A 540 1.10 -3.68 -33.19
C SER A 540 0.80 -3.87 -34.66
N PHE A 541 0.57 -5.11 -35.07
CA PHE A 541 0.07 -5.46 -36.38
C PHE A 541 -1.18 -6.32 -36.20
N LEU A 542 -2.26 -5.94 -36.88
CA LEU A 542 -3.56 -6.60 -36.83
C LEU A 542 -3.97 -7.05 -38.21
N LEU A 543 -4.42 -8.30 -38.31
CA LEU A 543 -5.10 -8.86 -39.45
C LEU A 543 -6.41 -9.48 -39.01
N GLU A 544 -7.53 -8.91 -39.44
CA GLU A 544 -8.86 -9.25 -38.97
C GLU A 544 -9.82 -9.46 -40.14
N LYS A 545 -10.55 -10.59 -40.12
CA LYS A 545 -11.78 -10.77 -40.89
C LYS A 545 -12.95 -10.52 -39.96
N ARG A 546 -13.85 -9.61 -40.35
CA ARG A 546 -14.91 -9.12 -39.46
C ARG A 546 -16.26 -9.16 -40.15
N SER A 547 -17.24 -9.71 -39.43
CA SER A 547 -18.62 -9.77 -39.90
C SER A 547 -19.61 -9.47 -38.78
N GLY A 548 -20.56 -8.58 -39.02
CA GLY A 548 -21.62 -8.25 -38.08
C GLY A 548 -22.55 -9.44 -37.83
N LEU A 549 -23.01 -9.58 -36.60
CA LEU A 549 -23.83 -10.71 -36.17
C LEU A 549 -25.30 -10.30 -35.99
N SER A 550 -26.20 -11.27 -35.97
CA SER A 550 -27.61 -11.08 -35.58
C SER A 550 -27.88 -11.72 -34.23
N ASN A 551 -28.97 -11.31 -33.57
CA ASN A 551 -29.45 -12.05 -32.39
C ASN A 551 -30.01 -13.40 -32.83
N TYR A 552 -29.62 -14.48 -32.15
CA TYR A 552 -30.04 -15.86 -32.42
C TYR A 552 -30.87 -16.47 -31.27
N THR A 553 -30.96 -15.79 -30.12
CA THR A 553 -31.78 -16.20 -28.99
C THR A 553 -32.42 -14.99 -28.32
N ASP A 554 -33.57 -15.21 -27.69
CA ASP A 554 -34.31 -14.25 -26.87
C ASP A 554 -34.40 -14.67 -25.39
N PHE A 555 -33.71 -15.76 -25.01
CA PHE A 555 -33.78 -16.33 -23.68
C PHE A 555 -33.32 -15.33 -22.60
N ASN A 556 -34.09 -15.19 -21.54
CA ASN A 556 -33.67 -14.44 -20.36
C ASN A 556 -34.50 -14.91 -19.15
N LEU A 557 -33.97 -14.74 -17.95
CA LEU A 557 -34.61 -15.17 -16.71
C LEU A 557 -35.73 -14.22 -16.27
N SER A 558 -35.74 -12.98 -16.77
CA SER A 558 -36.75 -11.97 -16.42
C SER A 558 -38.08 -12.14 -17.17
N GLY A 559 -38.13 -12.96 -18.22
CA GLY A 559 -39.29 -13.13 -19.10
C GLY A 559 -39.62 -11.94 -20.00
N ARG A 560 -38.75 -10.93 -20.08
CA ARG A 560 -38.94 -9.76 -20.96
C ARG A 560 -38.77 -10.15 -22.42
N LYS A 561 -39.62 -9.60 -23.29
CA LYS A 561 -39.67 -9.94 -24.73
C LYS A 561 -39.09 -8.88 -25.67
N HIS A 562 -38.86 -7.66 -25.18
CA HIS A 562 -38.36 -6.57 -26.03
C HIS A 562 -36.84 -6.50 -25.95
N ILE A 563 -36.17 -7.14 -26.92
CA ILE A 563 -34.71 -7.19 -27.02
C ILE A 563 -34.25 -6.27 -28.16
N LYS A 564 -33.26 -5.40 -27.90
CA LYS A 564 -32.73 -4.52 -28.95
C LYS A 564 -32.03 -5.36 -30.03
N PRO A 565 -32.31 -5.16 -31.32
CA PRO A 565 -31.60 -5.88 -32.37
C PRO A 565 -30.12 -5.50 -32.37
N ASN A 566 -29.25 -6.45 -32.68
CA ASN A 566 -27.82 -6.19 -32.85
C ASN A 566 -27.60 -5.29 -34.08
N ILE A 567 -26.75 -4.26 -33.95
CA ILE A 567 -26.46 -3.33 -35.05
C ILE A 567 -25.54 -3.96 -36.11
N PHE A 568 -25.64 -3.47 -37.35
CA PHE A 568 -24.79 -3.85 -38.50
C PHE A 568 -24.78 -5.36 -38.80
N SER A 569 -25.88 -6.07 -38.56
CA SER A 569 -25.99 -7.50 -38.87
C SER A 569 -25.70 -7.79 -40.35
N ASN A 570 -24.90 -8.82 -40.61
CA ASN A 570 -24.47 -9.27 -41.95
C ASN A 570 -23.49 -8.34 -42.70
N ASP A 571 -23.11 -7.20 -42.12
CA ASP A 571 -22.07 -6.36 -42.71
C ASP A 571 -20.73 -7.09 -42.67
N ARG A 572 -19.96 -6.98 -43.76
CA ARG A 572 -18.57 -7.45 -43.81
C ARG A 572 -17.64 -6.26 -43.93
N PHE A 573 -16.69 -6.14 -43.02
CA PHE A 573 -15.84 -4.96 -42.85
C PHE A 573 -14.46 -5.37 -42.35
N ASP A 574 -13.66 -6.03 -43.19
CA ASP A 574 -12.36 -6.56 -42.78
C ASP A 574 -11.36 -5.44 -42.38
N ARG A 575 -10.27 -5.79 -41.69
CA ARG A 575 -9.25 -4.83 -41.27
C ARG A 575 -7.86 -5.43 -41.24
N THR A 576 -6.95 -4.82 -42.00
CA THR A 576 -5.50 -4.92 -41.76
C THR A 576 -4.98 -3.56 -41.31
N ALA A 577 -4.36 -3.51 -40.15
CA ALA A 577 -3.84 -2.27 -39.59
C ALA A 577 -2.53 -2.47 -38.83
N TYR A 578 -1.73 -1.42 -38.72
CA TYR A 578 -0.60 -1.36 -37.80
C TYR A 578 -0.68 -0.12 -36.91
N PHE A 579 -0.01 -0.20 -35.77
CA PHE A 579 0.02 0.85 -34.76
C PHE A 579 1.44 1.03 -34.28
N ILE A 580 1.81 2.28 -34.05
CA ILE A 580 3.07 2.66 -33.43
C ILE A 580 2.71 3.64 -32.32
N GLN A 581 3.04 3.27 -31.09
CA GLN A 581 2.75 4.06 -29.91
C GLN A 581 4.03 4.31 -29.12
N LEU A 582 4.29 5.58 -28.82
CA LEU A 582 5.40 6.01 -28.00
C LEU A 582 4.86 6.63 -26.72
N TYR A 583 5.42 6.19 -25.60
CA TYR A 583 5.18 6.77 -24.30
C TYR A 583 6.46 7.42 -23.79
N TYR A 584 6.32 8.60 -23.20
CA TYR A 584 7.44 9.39 -22.67
C TYR A 584 7.12 9.92 -21.27
N SER A 585 8.06 9.75 -20.34
CA SER A 585 7.98 10.33 -19.00
C SER A 585 9.32 10.99 -18.62
N PRO A 586 9.37 12.31 -18.37
CA PRO A 586 10.63 13.06 -18.31
C PRO A 586 11.47 12.82 -17.04
N LYS A 587 10.85 12.59 -15.88
CA LYS A 587 11.57 12.29 -14.61
C LYS A 587 10.93 11.10 -13.90
N SER A 588 11.02 9.91 -14.49
CA SER A 588 10.54 8.70 -13.84
C SER A 588 11.70 7.83 -13.35
N ASN A 589 11.71 7.56 -12.04
CA ASN A 589 12.48 6.45 -11.45
C ASN A 589 11.73 5.11 -11.61
N TYR A 590 10.51 5.16 -12.15
CA TYR A 590 9.60 4.03 -12.35
C TYR A 590 9.48 3.70 -13.84
N SER A 591 9.05 2.49 -14.16
CA SER A 591 8.71 2.15 -15.54
C SER A 591 7.44 2.88 -15.98
N ILE A 592 7.29 3.11 -17.29
CA ILE A 592 6.12 3.79 -17.84
C ILE A 592 4.81 3.06 -17.52
N THR A 593 4.84 1.73 -17.40
CA THR A 593 3.67 0.95 -16.99
C THR A 593 3.21 1.33 -15.57
N GLU A 594 4.14 1.47 -14.62
CA GLU A 594 3.85 1.95 -13.26
C GLU A 594 3.45 3.44 -13.25
N ALA A 595 3.99 4.25 -14.17
CA ALA A 595 3.63 5.66 -14.29
C ALA A 595 2.21 5.87 -14.87
N LEU A 596 1.71 4.93 -15.68
CA LEU A 596 0.32 4.91 -16.17
C LEU A 596 -0.68 4.53 -15.06
N GLU A 597 -0.23 3.79 -14.05
CA GLU A 597 -0.92 3.62 -12.76
C GLU A 597 -0.65 4.87 -11.90
N MET A 598 -1.16 6.02 -12.37
CA MET A 598 -0.94 7.40 -11.89
C MET A 598 -1.10 7.64 -10.39
N HIS A 599 -1.53 6.64 -9.62
CA HIS A 599 -2.05 6.74 -8.27
C HIS A 599 -1.12 6.18 -7.19
N ILE A 600 0.00 5.57 -7.57
CA ILE A 600 0.86 4.85 -6.61
C ILE A 600 2.12 5.62 -6.20
N ASN A 601 2.53 6.71 -6.87
CA ASN A 601 3.68 7.53 -6.42
C ASN A 601 3.56 8.98 -6.89
N LYS A 602 4.48 9.87 -6.46
CA LYS A 602 4.64 11.23 -7.02
C LYS A 602 5.12 11.13 -8.48
N VAL A 603 4.21 10.76 -9.39
CA VAL A 603 4.54 10.45 -10.79
C VAL A 603 4.75 11.74 -11.58
N THR A 604 5.72 11.72 -12.49
CA THR A 604 5.83 12.76 -13.52
C THR A 604 4.77 12.61 -14.60
N PRO A 605 4.45 13.67 -15.37
CA PRO A 605 3.51 13.57 -16.46
C PRO A 605 3.92 12.48 -17.47
N VAL A 606 2.96 11.67 -17.88
CA VAL A 606 3.13 10.65 -18.93
C VAL A 606 2.50 11.16 -20.21
N PHE A 607 3.32 11.32 -21.23
CA PHE A 607 2.89 11.67 -22.57
C PHE A 607 2.77 10.41 -23.42
N ASN A 608 1.73 10.36 -24.25
CA ASN A 608 1.57 9.29 -25.24
C ASN A 608 1.28 9.89 -26.61
N ILE A 609 1.84 9.28 -27.64
CA ILE A 609 1.48 9.54 -29.04
C ILE A 609 1.32 8.20 -29.74
N GLU A 610 0.26 8.07 -30.54
CA GLU A 610 -0.06 6.88 -31.29
C GLU A 610 -0.38 7.26 -32.73
N TYR A 611 0.27 6.57 -33.66
CA TYR A 611 -0.07 6.54 -35.07
C TYR A 611 -0.70 5.19 -35.40
N GLN A 612 -1.83 5.22 -36.10
CA GLN A 612 -2.59 4.05 -36.51
C GLN A 612 -2.93 4.17 -37.99
N GLU A 613 -2.69 3.11 -38.76
CA GLU A 613 -3.02 3.08 -40.18
C GLU A 613 -3.67 1.75 -40.57
N GLY A 614 -4.85 1.85 -41.20
CA GLY A 614 -5.48 0.76 -41.95
C GLY A 614 -5.22 0.96 -43.44
N PHE A 615 -4.66 -0.03 -44.13
CA PHE A 615 -4.10 0.18 -45.49
C PHE A 615 -4.42 -0.92 -46.51
N SER A 616 -4.88 -2.09 -46.10
CA SER A 616 -5.06 -3.24 -47.01
C SER A 616 -6.09 -3.00 -48.13
N SER A 617 -5.86 -3.65 -49.27
CA SER A 617 -6.78 -3.67 -50.43
C SER A 617 -7.21 -5.07 -50.84
N TRP A 618 -6.71 -6.12 -50.17
CA TRP A 618 -6.94 -7.52 -50.54
C TRP A 618 -8.07 -8.19 -49.72
N GLN A 619 -8.55 -7.54 -48.67
CA GLN A 619 -9.70 -7.99 -47.87
C GLN A 619 -11.01 -7.28 -48.28
N THR A 620 -12.16 -7.83 -47.89
CA THR A 620 -13.47 -7.30 -48.27
C THR A 620 -13.83 -6.07 -47.43
N ASN A 621 -14.21 -4.97 -48.10
CA ASN A 621 -14.58 -3.70 -47.44
C ASN A 621 -13.56 -3.24 -46.39
N ASN A 622 -12.26 -3.42 -46.69
CA ASN A 622 -11.20 -3.10 -45.76
C ASN A 622 -11.19 -1.61 -45.42
N SER A 623 -11.21 -1.28 -44.13
CA SER A 623 -11.14 0.11 -43.68
C SER A 623 -9.76 0.71 -43.95
N LYS A 624 -9.73 1.80 -44.72
CA LYS A 624 -8.53 2.57 -45.04
C LYS A 624 -8.56 3.94 -44.40
N TYR A 625 -7.59 4.23 -43.54
CA TYR A 625 -7.46 5.48 -42.81
C TYR A 625 -6.08 5.61 -42.18
N GLN A 626 -5.69 6.84 -41.88
CA GLN A 626 -4.55 7.18 -41.05
C GLN A 626 -5.06 8.06 -39.91
N LYS A 627 -4.66 7.74 -38.69
CA LYS A 627 -5.13 8.36 -37.46
C LYS A 627 -3.93 8.64 -36.55
N ILE A 628 -3.88 9.87 -36.04
CA ILE A 628 -2.92 10.28 -35.01
C ILE A 628 -3.72 10.66 -33.77
N LYS A 629 -3.30 10.15 -32.62
CA LYS A 629 -3.82 10.60 -31.33
C LYS A 629 -2.68 10.78 -30.34
N GLY A 630 -2.83 11.70 -29.41
CA GLY A 630 -1.86 11.93 -28.36
C GLY A 630 -2.53 12.46 -27.11
N GLY A 631 -1.83 12.33 -25.98
CA GLY A 631 -2.37 12.71 -24.71
C GLY A 631 -1.31 12.92 -23.64
N VAL A 632 -1.78 13.45 -22.51
CA VAL A 632 -1.00 13.59 -21.28
C VAL A 632 -1.87 13.17 -20.11
N ALA A 633 -1.27 12.42 -19.18
CA ALA A 633 -1.89 12.02 -17.94
C ALA A 633 -0.95 12.34 -16.77
N HIS A 634 -1.47 12.97 -15.71
CA HIS A 634 -0.67 13.43 -14.58
C HIS A 634 -1.54 13.58 -13.33
N SER A 635 -0.98 13.19 -12.18
CA SER A 635 -1.53 13.45 -10.85
C SER A 635 -0.64 14.43 -10.09
N ILE A 636 -1.22 15.55 -9.66
CA ILE A 636 -0.55 16.60 -8.90
C ILE A 636 -1.00 16.50 -7.44
N GLN A 637 -0.06 16.23 -6.54
CA GLN A 637 -0.28 16.31 -5.11
C GLN A 637 -0.28 17.78 -4.66
N LEU A 638 -1.39 18.28 -4.14
CA LEU A 638 -1.50 19.65 -3.64
C LEU A 638 -1.00 19.75 -2.19
N ASP A 639 -1.42 18.80 -1.35
CA ASP A 639 -1.02 18.68 0.05
C ASP A 639 -1.06 17.20 0.51
N TYR A 640 -1.08 16.92 1.82
CA TYR A 640 -1.13 15.53 2.32
C TYR A 640 -2.44 14.79 2.05
N PHE A 641 -3.54 15.51 1.82
CA PHE A 641 -4.89 14.96 1.69
C PHE A 641 -5.53 15.17 0.31
N ASN A 642 -5.02 16.10 -0.49
CA ASN A 642 -5.66 16.57 -1.71
C ASN A 642 -4.78 16.38 -2.96
N TRP A 643 -5.43 15.95 -4.05
CA TRP A 643 -4.81 15.56 -5.31
C TRP A 643 -5.65 16.08 -6.48
N ILE A 644 -5.00 16.48 -7.57
CA ILE A 644 -5.64 16.75 -8.86
C ILE A 644 -5.12 15.77 -9.88
N ASP A 645 -6.02 14.99 -10.46
CA ASP A 645 -5.72 14.13 -11.60
C ASP A 645 -6.29 14.75 -12.86
N TYR A 646 -5.46 14.85 -13.90
CA TYR A 646 -5.95 15.24 -15.22
C TYR A 646 -5.44 14.29 -16.29
N LYS A 647 -6.32 14.02 -17.26
CA LYS A 647 -6.04 13.23 -18.45
C LYS A 647 -6.61 13.97 -19.65
N ILE A 648 -5.74 14.34 -20.57
CA ILE A 648 -6.10 15.00 -21.82
C ILE A 648 -5.75 14.05 -22.95
N GLU A 649 -6.68 13.81 -23.86
CA GLU A 649 -6.46 13.07 -25.09
C GLU A 649 -7.04 13.86 -26.27
N SER A 650 -6.32 13.91 -27.37
CA SER A 650 -6.81 14.49 -28.62
C SER A 650 -6.38 13.64 -29.80
N GLY A 651 -7.11 13.70 -30.90
CA GLY A 651 -6.71 13.01 -32.11
C GLY A 651 -7.48 13.42 -33.34
N VAL A 652 -7.00 12.97 -34.49
CA VAL A 652 -7.48 13.34 -35.82
C VAL A 652 -7.24 12.23 -36.84
N TYR A 653 -8.19 12.06 -37.77
CA TYR A 653 -8.05 11.25 -38.98
C TYR A 653 -7.47 12.11 -40.12
N ILE A 654 -6.19 11.90 -40.45
CA ILE A 654 -5.41 12.77 -41.33
C ILE A 654 -5.64 12.49 -42.83
N SER A 655 -5.98 11.26 -43.21
CA SER A 655 -6.10 10.85 -44.62
C SER A 655 -7.56 10.73 -45.09
N LYS A 656 -7.77 10.60 -46.41
CA LYS A 656 -9.10 10.33 -46.98
C LYS A 656 -9.55 8.92 -46.57
N ARG A 657 -10.60 8.86 -45.77
CA ARG A 657 -11.20 7.62 -45.27
C ARG A 657 -11.93 6.90 -46.40
N GLN A 658 -11.66 5.61 -46.59
CA GLN A 658 -12.40 4.75 -47.53
C GLN A 658 -12.88 3.51 -46.77
N ASN A 659 -14.15 3.15 -46.95
CA ASN A 659 -14.79 2.00 -46.30
C ASN A 659 -14.54 1.96 -44.77
N LEU A 660 -14.46 3.12 -44.12
CA LEU A 660 -14.24 3.22 -42.69
C LEU A 660 -15.51 2.79 -41.96
N HIS A 661 -15.45 1.64 -41.30
CA HIS A 661 -16.57 1.08 -40.57
C HIS A 661 -16.75 1.73 -39.19
N PHE A 662 -17.96 1.67 -38.64
CA PHE A 662 -18.30 2.17 -37.30
C PHE A 662 -17.37 1.64 -36.20
N THR A 663 -16.96 0.38 -36.28
CA THR A 663 -16.00 -0.26 -35.36
C THR A 663 -14.64 0.45 -35.31
N ASP A 664 -14.26 1.15 -36.38
CA ASP A 664 -12.95 1.81 -36.51
C ASP A 664 -13.02 3.32 -36.23
N TYR A 665 -14.18 3.82 -35.80
CA TYR A 665 -14.33 5.20 -35.32
C TYR A 665 -13.63 5.37 -33.98
N GLN A 666 -13.38 6.61 -33.57
CA GLN A 666 -13.00 6.87 -32.19
C GLN A 666 -14.23 6.71 -31.31
N HIS A 667 -14.17 5.73 -30.42
CA HIS A 667 -15.12 5.51 -29.34
C HIS A 667 -14.59 6.10 -28.03
N PHE A 668 -15.49 6.43 -27.12
CA PHE A 668 -15.16 7.01 -25.82
C PHE A 668 -15.71 6.13 -24.71
N GLY A 669 -14.90 5.87 -23.68
CA GLY A 669 -15.32 5.05 -22.55
C GLY A 669 -16.53 5.65 -21.85
N SER A 670 -17.69 5.03 -22.05
CA SER A 670 -18.99 5.52 -21.63
C SER A 670 -19.86 4.37 -21.12
N SER A 671 -20.58 4.57 -20.01
CA SER A 671 -21.47 3.55 -19.46
C SER A 671 -22.57 4.23 -18.66
N ASP A 672 -23.74 4.36 -19.28
CA ASP A 672 -24.95 4.88 -18.64
C ASP A 672 -25.70 3.80 -17.86
N LEU A 673 -25.05 3.23 -16.84
CA LEU A 673 -25.62 2.21 -15.96
C LEU A 673 -25.57 2.66 -14.51
N LEU A 674 -26.62 2.31 -13.74
CA LEU A 674 -26.64 2.56 -12.28
C LEU A 674 -25.43 1.90 -11.59
N LEU A 675 -25.07 0.67 -11.98
CA LEU A 675 -23.89 -0.05 -11.52
C LEU A 675 -22.87 -0.16 -12.66
N ASN A 676 -21.77 0.57 -12.50
CA ASN A 676 -20.69 0.68 -13.46
C ASN A 676 -19.46 -0.13 -13.00
N LEU A 677 -18.89 -0.95 -13.88
CA LEU A 677 -17.65 -1.69 -13.59
C LEU A 677 -16.39 -0.97 -14.13
N ASN A 678 -16.53 0.25 -14.62
CA ASN A 678 -15.41 1.12 -14.96
C ASN A 678 -15.04 2.07 -13.82
N SER A 679 -13.92 2.77 -13.97
CA SER A 679 -13.47 3.82 -13.05
C SER A 679 -14.37 5.06 -13.11
N LEU A 680 -14.73 5.62 -11.94
CA LEU A 680 -15.37 6.94 -11.82
C LEU A 680 -14.53 8.07 -12.43
N PHE A 681 -13.21 7.88 -12.50
CA PHE A 681 -12.24 8.92 -12.80
C PHE A 681 -11.90 9.04 -14.29
N ASP A 682 -12.02 7.92 -15.04
CA ASP A 682 -11.51 7.80 -16.42
C ASP A 682 -12.58 7.37 -17.45
N SER A 683 -13.86 7.52 -17.12
CA SER A 683 -14.98 7.18 -18.02
C SER A 683 -16.16 8.15 -17.86
N PHE A 684 -16.98 8.31 -18.90
CA PHE A 684 -18.26 9.03 -18.82
C PHE A 684 -19.33 8.11 -18.23
N LEU A 685 -20.07 8.59 -17.24
CA LEU A 685 -20.99 7.77 -16.44
C LEU A 685 -22.46 8.00 -16.81
N LEU A 686 -22.75 9.07 -17.54
CA LEU A 686 -24.10 9.41 -18.02
C LEU A 686 -24.23 9.38 -19.54
N LEU A 687 -23.15 8.99 -20.24
CA LEU A 687 -23.11 8.88 -21.69
C LEU A 687 -23.41 7.43 -22.11
N ASP A 688 -24.29 7.25 -23.10
CA ASP A 688 -24.63 5.93 -23.62
C ASP A 688 -23.54 5.37 -24.57
N ASN A 689 -23.39 4.05 -24.59
CA ASN A 689 -22.27 3.25 -25.12
C ASN A 689 -21.95 3.52 -26.60
N TYR A 690 -22.94 3.91 -27.41
CA TYR A 690 -22.81 4.16 -28.86
C TYR A 690 -23.35 5.52 -29.29
N GLU A 691 -23.52 6.44 -28.34
CA GLU A 691 -24.16 7.72 -28.65
C GLU A 691 -23.21 8.70 -29.31
N ILE A 692 -21.97 8.77 -28.82
CA ILE A 692 -20.95 9.69 -29.31
C ILE A 692 -19.74 8.91 -29.81
N GLN A 693 -19.43 9.11 -31.08
CA GLN A 693 -18.28 8.57 -31.79
C GLN A 693 -17.91 9.55 -32.90
N THR A 694 -16.64 9.54 -33.31
CA THR A 694 -16.22 10.41 -34.43
C THR A 694 -15.21 9.71 -35.34
N ASN A 695 -15.28 10.07 -36.62
CA ASN A 695 -14.31 9.68 -37.64
C ASN A 695 -13.50 10.89 -38.15
N ARG A 696 -13.54 12.01 -37.41
CA ARG A 696 -12.90 13.28 -37.76
C ARG A 696 -11.79 13.65 -36.77
N TYR A 697 -12.11 14.42 -35.75
CA TYR A 697 -11.18 14.85 -34.71
C TYR A 697 -11.91 14.97 -33.38
N TRP A 698 -11.18 14.89 -32.28
CA TRP A 698 -11.76 15.02 -30.95
C TRP A 698 -10.76 15.60 -29.97
N ILE A 699 -11.30 16.17 -28.89
CA ILE A 699 -10.57 16.50 -27.68
C ILE A 699 -11.39 15.96 -26.51
N ASN A 700 -10.71 15.22 -25.63
CA ASN A 700 -11.28 14.60 -24.45
C ASN A 700 -10.44 15.02 -23.23
N LEU A 701 -11.09 15.48 -22.18
CA LEU A 701 -10.46 15.92 -20.94
C LEU A 701 -11.22 15.32 -19.75
N PHE A 702 -10.48 14.66 -18.87
CA PHE A 702 -10.92 14.28 -17.53
C PHE A 702 -10.11 15.09 -16.52
N LEU A 703 -10.79 15.75 -15.61
CA LEU A 703 -10.22 16.47 -14.48
C LEU A 703 -10.93 15.99 -13.21
N ASN A 704 -10.16 15.49 -12.25
CA ASN A 704 -10.68 14.98 -11.00
C ASN A 704 -9.91 15.63 -9.85
N TYR A 705 -10.63 16.25 -8.93
CA TYR A 705 -10.09 16.69 -7.64
C TYR A 705 -10.48 15.66 -6.59
N SER A 706 -9.51 15.06 -5.91
CA SER A 706 -9.74 14.04 -4.88
C SER A 706 -9.17 14.52 -3.56
N GLY A 707 -9.98 14.58 -2.51
CA GLY A 707 -9.58 15.12 -1.22
C GLY A 707 -10.21 14.39 -0.03
N LYS A 708 -9.57 14.43 1.13
CA LYS A 708 -10.21 13.94 2.36
C LYS A 708 -11.21 14.94 2.93
N TYR A 709 -11.00 16.25 2.82
CA TYR A 709 -11.83 17.25 3.50
C TYR A 709 -12.36 18.29 2.51
N VAL A 710 -13.34 17.87 1.69
CA VAL A 710 -13.91 18.70 0.63
C VAL A 710 -15.20 19.36 1.08
N CYS A 711 -16.15 18.57 1.58
CA CYS A 711 -17.46 19.02 2.04
C CYS A 711 -17.99 18.17 3.21
N LEU A 712 -18.21 16.87 2.99
CA LEU A 712 -18.92 15.99 3.93
C LEU A 712 -18.13 15.72 5.20
N LYS A 713 -16.82 15.53 5.10
CA LYS A 713 -15.97 15.23 6.26
C LYS A 713 -15.71 16.44 7.16
N TYR A 714 -16.21 17.63 6.83
CA TYR A 714 -16.28 18.71 7.81
C TYR A 714 -17.35 18.44 8.89
N ILE A 715 -18.28 17.50 8.64
CA ILE A 715 -19.27 17.06 9.62
C ILE A 715 -18.57 16.16 10.68
N PRO A 716 -18.64 16.49 11.99
CA PRO A 716 -17.82 15.85 13.02
C PRO A 716 -17.87 14.32 13.10
N PHE A 717 -19.03 13.70 12.83
CA PHE A 717 -19.17 12.23 12.90
C PHE A 717 -18.65 11.50 11.65
N LEU A 718 -18.41 12.23 10.55
CA LEU A 718 -17.82 11.67 9.32
C LEU A 718 -16.29 11.85 9.28
N GLN A 719 -15.73 12.66 10.18
CA GLN A 719 -14.28 12.82 10.30
C GLN A 719 -13.59 11.47 10.59
N GLY A 720 -12.45 11.25 9.96
CA GLY A 720 -11.64 10.05 10.16
C GLY A 720 -12.17 8.79 9.47
N THR A 721 -13.32 8.84 8.80
CA THR A 721 -13.81 7.74 7.93
C THR A 721 -12.85 7.50 6.76
N PRO A 722 -12.79 6.29 6.18
CA PRO A 722 -11.74 5.95 5.21
C PRO A 722 -11.98 6.48 3.78
N PHE A 723 -13.15 7.06 3.48
CA PHE A 723 -13.49 7.48 2.11
C PHE A 723 -12.82 8.80 1.70
N THR A 724 -12.57 9.00 0.42
CA THR A 724 -12.25 10.30 -0.18
C THR A 724 -13.47 10.89 -0.84
N GLU A 725 -13.51 12.21 -0.88
CA GLU A 725 -14.52 12.99 -1.61
C GLU A 725 -13.89 13.47 -2.91
N ASN A 726 -14.59 13.34 -4.02
CA ASN A 726 -14.06 13.67 -5.33
C ASN A 726 -15.02 14.55 -6.12
N ILE A 727 -14.45 15.56 -6.79
CA ILE A 727 -15.15 16.42 -7.74
C ILE A 727 -14.64 16.06 -9.14
N HIS A 728 -15.57 15.82 -10.05
CA HIS A 728 -15.29 15.36 -11.41
C HIS A 728 -15.73 16.41 -12.41
N LEU A 729 -14.88 16.69 -13.38
CA LEU A 729 -15.20 17.44 -14.58
C LEU A 729 -14.68 16.67 -15.80
N LYS A 730 -15.57 16.30 -16.69
CA LYS A 730 -15.28 15.52 -17.89
C LYS A 730 -15.86 16.25 -19.08
N THR A 731 -15.09 16.41 -20.13
CA THR A 731 -15.56 17.10 -21.33
C THR A 731 -15.07 16.40 -22.58
N LEU A 732 -15.97 16.33 -23.56
CA LEU A 732 -15.73 15.75 -24.86
C LEU A 732 -16.16 16.74 -25.94
N PHE A 733 -15.25 17.01 -26.86
CA PHE A 733 -15.48 17.83 -28.04
C PHE A 733 -15.32 16.97 -29.28
N THR A 734 -16.35 16.98 -30.14
CA THR A 734 -16.28 16.45 -31.51
C THR A 734 -17.02 17.39 -32.48
N PRO A 735 -16.73 17.34 -33.79
CA PRO A 735 -17.40 18.18 -34.79
C PRO A 735 -18.92 18.04 -34.82
N GLU A 736 -19.42 16.84 -34.54
CA GLU A 736 -20.82 16.47 -34.67
C GLU A 736 -21.67 17.04 -33.52
N ILE A 737 -21.17 16.91 -32.29
CA ILE A 737 -21.89 17.34 -31.08
C ILE A 737 -21.46 18.70 -30.57
N LYS A 738 -20.32 19.24 -31.03
CA LYS A 738 -19.60 20.40 -30.48
C LYS A 738 -19.14 20.18 -29.03
N SER A 739 -20.01 20.13 -28.03
CA SER A 739 -19.60 19.96 -26.64
C SER A 739 -20.53 19.07 -25.81
N TYR A 740 -19.94 18.08 -25.15
CA TYR A 740 -20.54 17.30 -24.08
C TYR A 740 -19.73 17.48 -22.80
N VAL A 741 -20.39 17.83 -21.69
CA VAL A 741 -19.75 18.02 -20.38
C VAL A 741 -20.47 17.18 -19.34
N GLU A 742 -19.73 16.49 -18.48
CA GLU A 742 -20.25 15.76 -17.33
C GLU A 742 -19.50 16.24 -16.08
N THR A 743 -20.25 16.68 -15.08
CA THR A 743 -19.71 17.08 -13.78
C THR A 743 -20.37 16.27 -12.67
N GLY A 744 -19.65 16.02 -11.60
CA GLY A 744 -20.21 15.26 -10.49
C GLY A 744 -19.41 15.33 -9.21
N TYR A 745 -20.05 14.88 -8.15
CA TYR A 745 -19.48 14.73 -6.82
C TYR A 745 -19.61 13.28 -6.39
N SER A 746 -18.52 12.67 -5.94
CA SER A 746 -18.51 11.27 -5.50
C SER A 746 -17.81 11.07 -4.17
N ILE A 747 -18.17 9.96 -3.53
CA ILE A 747 -17.51 9.42 -2.35
C ILE A 747 -16.92 8.08 -2.76
N SER A 748 -15.63 7.88 -2.52
CA SER A 748 -14.94 6.64 -2.88
C SER A 748 -14.08 6.12 -1.74
N PHE A 749 -14.16 4.84 -1.41
CA PHE A 749 -13.28 4.23 -0.40
C PHE A 749 -11.87 4.00 -0.94
N ASN A 750 -11.80 3.73 -2.24
CA ASN A 750 -10.59 3.65 -3.05
C ASN A 750 -11.00 4.00 -4.49
N ARG A 751 -10.06 4.04 -5.44
CA ARG A 751 -10.43 4.34 -6.84
C ARG A 751 -11.25 3.24 -7.52
N TYR A 752 -11.50 2.13 -6.83
CA TYR A 752 -12.24 0.98 -7.35
C TYR A 752 -13.71 0.99 -6.93
N PHE A 753 -14.00 1.44 -5.71
CA PHE A 753 -15.33 1.45 -5.14
C PHE A 753 -15.76 2.86 -4.74
N GLY A 754 -16.87 3.31 -5.31
CA GLY A 754 -17.44 4.61 -4.97
C GLY A 754 -18.85 4.80 -5.47
N VAL A 755 -19.49 5.83 -4.96
CA VAL A 755 -20.82 6.29 -5.37
C VAL A 755 -20.76 7.77 -5.65
N GLY A 756 -21.38 8.24 -6.71
CA GLY A 756 -21.42 9.66 -7.02
C GLY A 756 -22.71 10.10 -7.68
N PHE A 757 -22.97 11.39 -7.56
CA PHE A 757 -24.03 12.10 -8.23
C PHE A 757 -23.43 12.90 -9.38
N PHE A 758 -23.98 12.70 -10.58
CA PHE A 758 -23.47 13.30 -11.81
C PHE A 758 -24.59 14.04 -12.55
N THR A 759 -24.21 15.08 -13.28
CA THR A 759 -25.05 15.79 -14.24
C THR A 759 -24.29 16.00 -15.55
N SER A 760 -24.98 15.79 -16.67
CA SER A 760 -24.42 15.97 -18.00
C SER A 760 -25.13 17.06 -18.78
N PHE A 761 -24.37 17.72 -19.65
CA PHE A 761 -24.79 18.82 -20.48
C PHE A 761 -24.39 18.55 -21.93
N LEU A 762 -25.29 18.84 -22.87
CA LEU A 762 -25.03 18.84 -24.30
C LEU A 762 -25.24 20.26 -24.82
N ASN A 763 -24.18 20.88 -25.34
CA ASN A 763 -24.23 22.26 -25.86
C ASN A 763 -24.93 23.24 -24.92
N THR A 764 -24.57 23.22 -23.64
CA THR A 764 -25.11 24.00 -22.50
C THR A 764 -26.47 23.59 -21.94
N LYS A 765 -27.24 22.73 -22.62
CA LYS A 765 -28.51 22.21 -22.08
C LYS A 765 -28.28 21.00 -21.20
N ILE A 766 -28.94 20.94 -20.06
CA ILE A 766 -28.97 19.74 -19.20
C ILE A 766 -29.53 18.58 -20.02
N LYS A 767 -28.82 17.46 -20.02
CA LYS A 767 -29.19 16.24 -20.70
C LYS A 767 -29.67 15.19 -19.69
N ASN A 768 -28.77 14.69 -18.86
CA ASN A 768 -29.07 13.67 -17.85
C ASN A 768 -28.58 14.09 -16.46
N VAL A 769 -29.22 13.52 -15.43
CA VAL A 769 -28.82 13.63 -14.03
C VAL A 769 -29.00 12.25 -13.40
N GLY A 770 -28.03 11.78 -12.62
CA GLY A 770 -28.14 10.45 -12.03
C GLY A 770 -27.09 10.12 -10.98
N ILE A 771 -27.46 9.19 -10.10
CA ILE A 771 -26.55 8.55 -9.15
C ILE A 771 -25.91 7.34 -9.82
N ARG A 772 -24.61 7.15 -9.63
CA ARG A 772 -23.83 6.07 -10.23
C ARG A 772 -22.98 5.38 -9.15
N PHE A 773 -23.05 4.06 -9.12
CA PHE A 773 -22.20 3.21 -8.30
C PHE A 773 -21.10 2.64 -9.19
N SER A 774 -19.87 2.65 -8.70
CA SER A 774 -18.71 2.13 -9.40
C SER A 774 -18.07 1.01 -8.60
N LEU A 775 -17.80 -0.10 -9.28
CA LEU A 775 -17.02 -1.23 -8.80
C LEU A 775 -16.03 -1.63 -9.90
N ASN A 776 -14.89 -0.94 -9.98
CA ASN A 776 -13.88 -1.17 -11.01
C ASN A 776 -13.20 -2.54 -10.79
N LEU A 777 -13.68 -3.57 -11.49
CA LEU A 777 -13.12 -4.93 -11.42
C LEU A 777 -11.94 -5.13 -12.39
N ARG A 778 -11.73 -4.21 -13.34
CA ARG A 778 -10.64 -4.32 -14.34
C ARG A 778 -9.24 -4.22 -13.72
N SER A 779 -9.13 -3.61 -12.54
CA SER A 779 -7.87 -3.45 -11.79
C SER A 779 -7.58 -4.56 -10.78
N LEU A 780 -8.51 -5.50 -10.58
CA LEU A 780 -8.35 -6.58 -9.61
C LEU A 780 -7.74 -7.86 -10.23
N ASP A 781 -7.27 -7.82 -11.49
CA ASP A 781 -6.85 -8.99 -12.26
C ASP A 781 -7.91 -10.12 -12.33
N ILE A 782 -9.19 -9.76 -12.16
CA ILE A 782 -10.33 -10.69 -12.23
C ILE A 782 -10.86 -10.81 -13.67
N SER A 783 -10.37 -10.04 -14.65
CA SER A 783 -10.90 -10.00 -16.02
C SER A 783 -10.35 -11.07 -16.95
#